data_AF-A0A6V8R372-F1
#
_entry.id   AF-A0A6V8R372-F1
#
_cell.length_a   1.000
_cell.length_b   1.000
_cell.length_c   1.000
_cell.angle_alpha   90.00
_cell.angle_beta   90.00
_cell.angle_gamma   90.00
#
_symmetry.space_group_name_H-M   'P 1'
#
loop_
_entity.id
_entity.type
_entity.pdbx_description
1 polymer ?
#
loop_
_entity_poly.entity_id
_entity_poly.type
_entity_poly.pdbx_seq_one_letter_code
_entity_poly.pdbx_strand_id
1 'polypeptide(L)'
;MADFRQLALDFVLEDDEAKLTALAQRAAKELESSAGSNPVARWVEAVQPWMPGNKETEDSQETPDWTSRAKALEFLSHTLDFVKPDLFKASQVKLLIAFFGAMLDIDHKAGVLASASALSRIIAMKWFQPNSGYEIIEKVCAMKEDFQRQTPKTRLAVYELLRSLLTAPEVASNLKQKDGASCSYLVNLLELCRNERDPDCLIVWFDILRSFLQQYDPSDEVVEKVFAAFKAYYPITLPRLSQSGITPEDLKSQLRKCFSSTYRLASHSLPFLVGKLDQGDGVTVNVKVDVLKTIRECLEEYENPEQSIIPYVGRIWGSLKYEVRNGEIEDAIWATLEVLKTLATKLKDDHLRNYTLDVTRDCVTDLSNPMYTTQAGRLIVSVLSANSNAFVLMVAPTVTHLKENLRRPKSATHTQDLLKILNVILETRLLLSQTQMTDEQKSDFAAVDGVFKNLYSDVYSSPITASSEQSASEDDIKIAVEAVQGVGALVSQKAIQLGSDSDAALLLPKALCSEIGLYVFYIALHGFDSSYPCSSSDDLLNETAKALFRINQAHPAGFRPLIDWFVTVIHGSRQDESDEASEKIQKVAALLAYVGCSELSKSPIDMRRHFLHLIHVMTAELEIAIKTNASKKVWCALLVGIQTASRYFNDACLKHNPEKDQAFDGTMWLYRVTYKFPELQAFVDEKEEQDGITPSYETAAPSKELTATALRNDFLLIGLAIVRGLYRRATTTVGPIAGSTKPALQLCDSLSGLDDSSEYRYLHLVSDFASFILREMGETQQVSLKLDHYLLNLFQDELIPVPITLPEEGRRLSLDKYTDEGGSAWGWLTEKTVNTLYYGLLEAMRPSVIAKLFDYGIAQELLISSTLSASITQNPVTRPVTRSILTILANKYKVEDLTYVMARLEGRLESALHNAQNSSDTDDASRYLEQVSSIYAIVSGIVRRPGGKQARGLIQQLREAPRNAATGHLLARRMEMVVAPQQFLSKDSFAVVKPLWTQKLYFDLVKPMLEIVTSQDSEAESQLVKTNYRIGVLSMVKHMPFSIWEDDSVEILRASLVLSQTLGAGPDTLPALQILKTILAESSEKAQDYIKSLINISLPCFSLKLAAERKLPDWLPSGYVPAKIRPDIEAECGRLALEIVGALPRLFEPSYVVPFVPQTGKSGS
;
A
#
# COMPACT_ATOMS: atom_id res chain seq x y z
N MET A 1 -9.53 25.43 -61.09
CA MET A 1 -10.87 24.92 -60.79
C MET A 1 -10.84 23.43 -61.03
N ALA A 2 -10.91 22.64 -59.97
CA ALA A 2 -11.01 21.19 -60.09
C ALA A 2 -12.37 20.82 -60.70
N ASP A 3 -12.42 19.85 -61.62
CA ASP A 3 -13.67 19.31 -62.11
C ASP A 3 -14.24 18.32 -61.08
N PHE A 4 -15.40 18.64 -60.49
CA PHE A 4 -16.05 17.76 -59.51
C PHE A 4 -16.30 16.36 -60.05
N ARG A 5 -16.52 16.19 -61.37
CA ARG A 5 -16.67 14.86 -61.99
C ARG A 5 -15.39 14.05 -61.94
N GLN A 6 -14.24 14.69 -62.16
CA GLN A 6 -12.95 14.01 -62.05
C GLN A 6 -12.66 13.64 -60.59
N LEU A 7 -12.93 14.55 -59.64
CA LEU A 7 -12.74 14.26 -58.21
C LEU A 7 -13.63 13.10 -57.73
N ALA A 8 -14.89 13.04 -58.17
CA ALA A 8 -15.79 11.94 -57.85
C ALA A 8 -15.32 10.61 -58.45
N LEU A 9 -14.85 10.61 -59.71
CA LEU A 9 -14.28 9.43 -60.35
C LEU A 9 -13.02 8.95 -59.63
N ASP A 10 -12.09 9.85 -59.32
CA ASP A 10 -10.86 9.54 -58.60
C ASP A 10 -11.17 8.97 -57.20
N PHE A 11 -12.20 9.49 -56.52
CA PHE A 11 -12.63 8.99 -55.21
C PHE A 11 -13.22 7.58 -55.30
N VAL A 12 -14.06 7.29 -56.31
CA VAL A 12 -14.67 5.96 -56.48
C VAL A 12 -13.61 4.89 -56.78
N LEU A 13 -12.56 5.25 -57.52
CA LEU A 13 -11.48 4.33 -57.90
C LEU A 13 -10.39 4.13 -56.84
N GLU A 14 -10.40 4.91 -55.76
CA GLU A 14 -9.36 4.90 -54.73
C GLU A 14 -9.80 4.09 -53.49
N ASP A 15 -8.84 3.44 -52.83
CA ASP A 15 -9.06 2.60 -51.63
C ASP A 15 -8.26 3.09 -50.40
N ASP A 16 -7.29 3.99 -50.59
CA ASP A 16 -6.49 4.57 -49.50
C ASP A 16 -7.24 5.72 -48.79
N GLU A 17 -7.56 5.53 -47.51
CA GLU A 17 -8.28 6.51 -46.67
C GLU A 17 -7.64 7.91 -46.61
N ALA A 18 -6.30 7.99 -46.59
CA ALA A 18 -5.62 9.28 -46.53
C ALA A 18 -5.80 10.07 -47.84
N LYS A 19 -5.82 9.35 -48.97
CA LYS A 19 -6.10 9.96 -50.27
C LYS A 19 -7.57 10.30 -50.47
N LEU A 20 -8.49 9.44 -50.02
CA LEU A 20 -9.94 9.74 -50.01
C LEU A 20 -10.21 11.03 -49.23
N THR A 21 -9.59 11.16 -48.05
CA THR A 21 -9.63 12.40 -47.24
C THR A 21 -9.09 13.60 -48.02
N ALA A 22 -7.96 13.45 -48.71
CA ALA A 22 -7.37 14.54 -49.50
C ALA A 22 -8.26 14.97 -50.69
N LEU A 23 -8.93 14.02 -51.36
CA LEU A 23 -9.88 14.28 -52.44
C LEU A 23 -11.12 15.02 -51.91
N ALA A 24 -11.68 14.59 -50.78
CA ALA A 24 -12.80 15.25 -50.11
C ALA A 24 -12.45 16.69 -49.67
N GLN A 25 -11.27 16.91 -49.07
CA GLN A 25 -10.79 18.25 -48.71
C GLN A 25 -10.60 19.16 -49.94
N ARG A 26 -10.15 18.60 -51.07
CA ARG A 26 -10.00 19.35 -52.32
C ARG A 26 -11.37 19.74 -52.89
N ALA A 27 -12.34 18.84 -52.84
CA ALA A 27 -13.73 19.13 -53.23
C ALA A 27 -14.33 20.24 -52.34
N ALA A 28 -14.12 20.19 -51.02
CA ALA A 28 -14.58 21.21 -50.10
C ALA A 28 -13.95 22.59 -50.37
N LYS A 29 -12.63 22.65 -50.62
CA LYS A 29 -11.96 23.90 -51.02
C LYS A 29 -12.49 24.48 -52.33
N GLU A 30 -12.84 23.63 -53.30
CA GLU A 30 -13.46 24.10 -54.54
C GLU A 30 -14.89 24.64 -54.29
N LEU A 31 -15.66 24.03 -53.38
CA LEU A 31 -16.97 24.55 -52.95
C LEU A 31 -16.83 25.93 -52.26
N GLU A 32 -15.78 26.16 -51.48
CA GLU A 32 -15.53 27.46 -50.81
C GLU A 32 -15.03 28.56 -51.76
N SER A 33 -14.25 28.20 -52.79
CA SER A 33 -13.56 29.17 -53.65
C SER A 33 -14.33 29.55 -54.93
N SER A 34 -15.40 28.83 -55.27
CA SER A 34 -16.12 29.02 -56.53
C SER A 34 -17.08 30.21 -56.50
N ALA A 35 -16.79 31.25 -57.31
CA ALA A 35 -17.63 32.44 -57.50
C ALA A 35 -18.67 32.32 -58.65
N GLY A 36 -18.79 31.13 -59.27
CA GLY A 36 -19.68 30.87 -60.42
C GLY A 36 -21.13 30.51 -60.06
N SER A 37 -22.00 30.39 -61.07
CA SER A 37 -23.41 30.03 -60.86
C SER A 37 -23.57 28.57 -60.40
N ASN A 38 -23.91 28.40 -59.11
CA ASN A 38 -24.36 27.16 -58.44
C ASN A 38 -23.34 25.99 -58.35
N PRO A 39 -22.21 26.15 -57.61
CA PRO A 39 -21.21 25.09 -57.41
C PRO A 39 -21.75 23.84 -56.71
N VAL A 40 -22.75 23.98 -55.84
CA VAL A 40 -23.37 22.86 -55.10
C VAL A 40 -24.10 21.91 -56.03
N ALA A 41 -24.85 22.43 -57.00
CA ALA A 41 -25.54 21.59 -57.99
C ALA A 41 -24.55 20.79 -58.83
N ARG A 42 -23.45 21.42 -59.29
CA ARG A 42 -22.40 20.73 -60.06
C ARG A 42 -21.68 19.64 -59.27
N TRP A 43 -21.51 19.85 -57.97
CA TRP A 43 -20.92 18.87 -57.06
C TRP A 43 -21.84 17.66 -56.85
N VAL A 44 -23.14 17.88 -56.63
CA VAL A 44 -24.13 16.78 -56.53
C VAL A 44 -24.31 16.07 -57.89
N GLU A 45 -24.33 16.80 -59.00
CA GLU A 45 -24.41 16.23 -60.35
C GLU A 45 -23.17 15.40 -60.73
N ALA A 46 -22.04 15.58 -60.03
CA ALA A 46 -20.82 14.83 -60.31
C ALA A 46 -21.00 13.32 -60.09
N VAL A 47 -21.88 12.92 -59.18
CA VAL A 47 -22.15 11.51 -58.86
C VAL A 47 -23.33 10.93 -59.63
N GLN A 48 -24.01 11.73 -60.45
CA GLN A 48 -25.14 11.30 -61.29
C GLN A 48 -24.86 10.04 -62.14
N PRO A 49 -23.64 9.76 -62.64
CA PRO A 49 -23.36 8.53 -63.39
C PRO A 49 -23.61 7.24 -62.60
N TRP A 50 -23.54 7.28 -61.26
CA TRP A 50 -23.72 6.13 -60.39
C TRP A 50 -25.11 6.08 -59.73
N MET A 51 -25.95 7.10 -59.92
CA MET A 51 -27.27 7.19 -59.28
C MET A 51 -28.33 6.34 -60.01
N PRO A 52 -29.39 5.88 -59.30
CA PRO A 52 -30.50 5.14 -59.92
C PRO A 52 -31.16 5.94 -61.07
N GLY A 53 -31.39 5.30 -62.22
CA GLY A 53 -32.12 5.88 -63.36
C GLY A 53 -31.28 6.40 -64.54
N ASN A 54 -29.93 6.33 -64.48
CA ASN A 54 -29.04 6.72 -65.58
C ASN A 54 -28.48 5.46 -66.27
N LYS A 55 -29.15 5.00 -67.34
CA LYS A 55 -28.93 3.75 -68.12
C LYS A 55 -29.62 2.47 -67.58
N GLU A 56 -30.94 2.48 -67.48
CA GLU A 56 -31.71 1.26 -67.75
C GLU A 56 -32.08 1.25 -69.25
N THR A 57 -31.10 0.96 -70.11
CA THR A 57 -31.42 0.44 -71.45
C THR A 57 -31.70 -1.04 -71.31
N GLU A 58 -32.85 -1.49 -71.82
CA GLU A 58 -33.51 -2.79 -71.60
C GLU A 58 -32.72 -4.08 -71.94
N ASP A 59 -31.39 -4.04 -72.13
CA ASP A 59 -30.59 -5.18 -72.64
C ASP A 59 -29.30 -5.52 -71.85
N SER A 60 -29.12 -5.06 -70.62
CA SER A 60 -27.98 -5.50 -69.78
C SER A 60 -28.42 -6.20 -68.50
N GLN A 61 -28.27 -7.52 -68.47
CA GLN A 61 -28.27 -8.39 -67.27
C GLN A 61 -27.07 -8.11 -66.32
N GLU A 62 -26.58 -6.87 -66.26
CA GLU A 62 -25.51 -6.48 -65.33
C GLU A 62 -26.12 -6.04 -63.99
N THR A 63 -25.75 -6.73 -62.91
CA THR A 63 -26.10 -6.31 -61.55
C THR A 63 -25.57 -4.89 -61.31
N PRO A 64 -26.39 -3.94 -60.79
CA PRO A 64 -25.92 -2.60 -60.50
C PRO A 64 -24.70 -2.65 -59.57
N ASP A 65 -23.66 -1.88 -59.86
CA ASP A 65 -22.47 -1.77 -59.02
C ASP A 65 -22.78 -0.93 -57.76
N TRP A 66 -23.34 -1.61 -56.76
CA TRP A 66 -23.69 -1.03 -55.46
C TRP A 66 -22.47 -0.48 -54.72
N THR A 67 -21.28 -1.03 -54.95
CA THR A 67 -20.03 -0.61 -54.30
C THR A 67 -19.57 0.73 -54.85
N SER A 68 -19.50 0.87 -56.17
CA SER A 68 -19.17 2.17 -56.79
C SER A 68 -20.21 3.23 -56.47
N ARG A 69 -21.49 2.85 -56.38
CA ARG A 69 -22.56 3.77 -55.95
C ARG A 69 -22.39 4.23 -54.51
N ALA A 70 -22.09 3.30 -53.58
CA ALA A 70 -21.84 3.63 -52.19
C ALA A 70 -20.66 4.59 -52.06
N LYS A 71 -19.54 4.33 -52.75
CA LYS A 71 -18.38 5.24 -52.79
C LYS A 71 -18.69 6.60 -53.39
N ALA A 72 -19.54 6.67 -54.42
CA ALA A 72 -19.95 7.94 -55.01
C ALA A 72 -20.78 8.78 -54.02
N LEU A 73 -21.68 8.15 -53.26
CA LEU A 73 -22.41 8.84 -52.18
C LEU A 73 -21.50 9.21 -51.01
N GLU A 74 -20.54 8.34 -50.68
CA GLU A 74 -19.51 8.58 -49.67
C GLU A 74 -18.64 9.78 -50.02
N PHE A 75 -18.27 9.97 -51.29
CA PHE A 75 -17.59 11.19 -51.74
C PHE A 75 -18.37 12.45 -51.35
N LEU A 76 -19.70 12.44 -51.53
CA LEU A 76 -20.51 13.58 -51.13
C LEU A 76 -20.56 13.74 -49.60
N SER A 77 -20.83 12.67 -48.86
CA SER A 77 -20.90 12.77 -47.39
C SER A 77 -19.55 13.17 -46.77
N HIS A 78 -18.44 12.64 -47.26
CA HIS A 78 -17.09 12.91 -46.78
C HIS A 78 -16.63 14.33 -47.14
N THR A 79 -17.05 14.87 -48.29
CA THR A 79 -16.80 16.28 -48.63
C THR A 79 -17.48 17.22 -47.62
N LEU A 80 -18.67 16.87 -47.12
CA LEU A 80 -19.38 17.69 -46.12
C LEU A 80 -18.64 17.79 -44.78
N ASP A 81 -17.79 16.83 -44.43
CA ASP A 81 -16.99 16.88 -43.19
C ASP A 81 -15.97 18.03 -43.19
N PHE A 82 -15.61 18.55 -44.37
CA PHE A 82 -14.61 19.62 -44.52
C PHE A 82 -15.21 20.97 -44.92
N VAL A 83 -16.53 21.07 -45.00
CA VAL A 83 -17.23 22.31 -45.37
C VAL A 83 -17.59 23.12 -44.13
N LYS A 84 -17.40 24.44 -44.18
CA LYS A 84 -17.83 25.34 -43.10
C LYS A 84 -19.35 25.34 -42.91
N PRO A 85 -19.86 25.35 -41.65
CA PRO A 85 -21.30 25.30 -41.36
C PRO A 85 -22.16 26.42 -41.97
N ASP A 86 -21.55 27.54 -42.39
CA ASP A 86 -22.23 28.70 -42.97
C ASP A 86 -22.09 28.82 -44.50
N LEU A 87 -21.43 27.85 -45.15
CA LEU A 87 -21.16 27.91 -46.60
C LEU A 87 -22.45 27.86 -47.44
N PHE A 88 -23.40 26.99 -47.08
CA PHE A 88 -24.61 26.75 -47.88
C PHE A 88 -25.76 27.65 -47.47
N LYS A 89 -26.52 28.14 -48.46
CA LYS A 89 -27.77 28.88 -48.25
C LYS A 89 -28.92 27.93 -47.89
N ALA A 90 -29.97 28.45 -47.26
CA ALA A 90 -31.14 27.66 -46.87
C ALA A 90 -31.75 26.81 -48.01
N SER A 91 -31.80 27.32 -49.24
CA SER A 91 -32.30 26.57 -50.41
C SER A 91 -31.41 25.39 -50.79
N GLN A 92 -30.10 25.52 -50.62
CA GLN A 92 -29.12 24.47 -50.90
C GLN A 92 -29.14 23.40 -49.80
N VAL A 93 -29.23 23.82 -48.53
CA VAL A 93 -29.44 22.91 -47.41
C VAL A 93 -30.70 22.07 -47.62
N LYS A 94 -31.82 22.70 -47.99
CA LYS A 94 -33.08 22.00 -48.29
C LYS A 94 -32.94 21.02 -49.46
N LEU A 95 -32.22 21.38 -50.52
CA LEU A 95 -31.95 20.49 -51.65
C LEU A 95 -31.15 19.26 -51.21
N LEU A 96 -30.11 19.44 -50.38
CA LEU A 96 -29.29 18.33 -49.87
C LEU A 96 -30.09 17.41 -48.95
N ILE A 97 -30.95 17.96 -48.10
CA ILE A 97 -31.87 17.16 -47.27
C ILE A 97 -32.80 16.32 -48.15
N ALA A 98 -33.38 16.91 -49.20
CA ALA A 98 -34.23 16.18 -50.13
C ALA A 98 -33.47 15.08 -50.88
N PHE A 99 -32.24 15.37 -51.33
CA PHE A 99 -31.39 14.41 -52.04
C PHE A 99 -31.00 13.21 -51.15
N PHE A 100 -30.37 13.45 -50.00
CA PHE A 100 -29.94 12.37 -49.10
C PHE A 100 -31.12 11.66 -48.44
N GLY A 101 -32.21 12.39 -48.15
CA GLY A 101 -33.46 11.82 -47.64
C GLY A 101 -34.15 10.89 -48.65
N ALA A 102 -34.08 11.18 -49.96
CA ALA A 102 -34.60 10.28 -50.99
C ALA A 102 -33.81 8.96 -51.05
N MET A 103 -32.51 8.96 -50.77
CA MET A 103 -31.71 7.73 -50.73
C MET A 103 -32.11 6.81 -49.56
N LEU A 104 -32.62 7.37 -48.46
CA LEU A 104 -33.17 6.59 -47.34
C LEU A 104 -34.53 5.93 -47.68
N ASP A 105 -35.17 6.34 -48.77
CA ASP A 105 -36.49 5.86 -49.21
C ASP A 105 -36.38 4.92 -50.42
N ILE A 106 -35.38 5.13 -51.29
CA ILE A 106 -35.28 4.48 -52.60
C ILE A 106 -34.02 3.60 -52.75
N ASP A 107 -32.91 3.90 -52.06
CA ASP A 107 -31.64 3.17 -52.21
C ASP A 107 -31.12 2.59 -50.87
N HIS A 108 -31.88 1.63 -50.35
CA HIS A 108 -31.55 0.96 -49.09
C HIS A 108 -30.29 0.07 -49.15
N LYS A 109 -29.71 -0.18 -50.34
CA LYS A 109 -28.55 -1.08 -50.50
C LYS A 109 -27.20 -0.37 -50.50
N ALA A 110 -27.14 0.84 -51.08
CA ALA A 110 -25.88 1.59 -51.19
C ALA A 110 -25.91 2.96 -50.49
N GLY A 111 -27.10 3.55 -50.29
CA GLY A 111 -27.20 4.97 -49.92
C GLY A 111 -27.32 5.28 -48.43
N VAL A 112 -27.70 4.31 -47.59
CA VAL A 112 -28.11 4.59 -46.20
C VAL A 112 -26.99 5.18 -45.35
N LEU A 113 -25.79 4.57 -45.36
CA LEU A 113 -24.66 5.02 -44.53
C LEU A 113 -24.23 6.44 -44.91
N ALA A 114 -23.97 6.67 -46.19
CA ALA A 114 -23.56 7.98 -46.69
C ALA A 114 -24.63 9.06 -46.43
N SER A 115 -25.92 8.73 -46.61
CA SER A 115 -27.02 9.64 -46.29
C SER A 115 -27.11 9.96 -44.80
N ALA A 116 -27.00 8.96 -43.92
CA ALA A 116 -27.04 9.19 -42.49
C ALA A 116 -25.87 10.09 -42.04
N SER A 117 -24.65 9.83 -42.54
CA SER A 117 -23.47 10.65 -42.29
C SER A 117 -23.64 12.08 -42.82
N ALA A 118 -24.11 12.24 -44.06
CA ALA A 118 -24.33 13.55 -44.66
C ALA A 118 -25.39 14.36 -43.90
N LEU A 119 -26.53 13.75 -43.57
CA LEU A 119 -27.63 14.41 -42.85
C LEU A 119 -27.19 14.83 -41.44
N SER A 120 -26.38 14.02 -40.75
CA SER A 120 -25.80 14.37 -39.44
C SER A 120 -24.94 15.65 -39.51
N ARG A 121 -24.21 15.87 -40.61
CA ARG A 121 -23.47 17.12 -40.85
C ARG A 121 -24.38 18.28 -41.23
N ILE A 122 -25.42 18.01 -42.01
CA ILE A 122 -26.36 19.04 -42.48
C ILE A 122 -27.17 19.63 -41.31
N ILE A 123 -27.53 18.83 -40.30
CA ILE A 123 -28.23 19.32 -39.10
C ILE A 123 -27.43 20.40 -38.36
N ALA A 124 -26.09 20.32 -38.39
CA ALA A 124 -25.21 21.28 -37.74
C ALA A 124 -24.97 22.57 -38.54
N MET A 125 -25.58 22.71 -39.73
CA MET A 125 -25.39 23.89 -40.59
C MET A 125 -26.21 25.09 -40.12
N LYS A 126 -25.65 26.30 -40.29
CA LYS A 126 -26.23 27.57 -39.84
C LYS A 126 -27.64 27.84 -40.37
N TRP A 127 -27.92 27.39 -41.60
CA TRP A 127 -29.19 27.64 -42.29
C TRP A 127 -30.14 26.42 -42.30
N PHE A 128 -29.86 25.41 -41.48
CA PHE A 128 -30.76 24.27 -41.28
C PHE A 128 -32.12 24.77 -40.76
N GLN A 129 -33.21 24.23 -41.31
CA GLN A 129 -34.56 24.60 -40.91
C GLN A 129 -35.11 23.55 -39.96
N PRO A 130 -35.58 23.91 -38.75
CA PRO A 130 -36.03 22.92 -37.76
C PRO A 130 -37.13 21.97 -38.25
N ASN A 131 -38.01 22.45 -39.15
CA ASN A 131 -39.07 21.63 -39.75
C ASN A 131 -38.54 20.46 -40.61
N SER A 132 -37.33 20.60 -41.14
CA SER A 132 -36.70 19.59 -41.99
C SER A 132 -36.27 18.38 -41.16
N GLY A 133 -36.11 18.53 -39.84
CA GLY A 133 -35.87 17.40 -38.95
C GLY A 133 -37.02 16.39 -38.95
N TYR A 134 -38.27 16.86 -39.03
CA TYR A 134 -39.43 15.98 -39.16
C TYR A 134 -39.42 15.21 -40.48
N GLU A 135 -39.13 15.92 -41.59
CA GLU A 135 -39.03 15.31 -42.92
C GLU A 135 -37.94 14.22 -42.95
N ILE A 136 -36.80 14.46 -42.30
CA ILE A 136 -35.73 13.46 -42.17
C ILE A 136 -36.20 12.24 -41.39
N ILE A 137 -36.89 12.41 -40.25
CA ILE A 137 -37.44 11.29 -39.47
C ILE A 137 -38.44 10.48 -40.30
N GLU A 138 -39.33 11.13 -41.05
CA GLU A 138 -40.27 10.44 -41.95
C GLU A 138 -39.53 9.61 -43.00
N LYS A 139 -38.45 10.15 -43.59
CA LYS A 139 -37.61 9.42 -44.56
C LYS A 139 -36.87 8.25 -43.94
N VAL A 140 -36.38 8.38 -42.71
CA VAL A 140 -35.79 7.25 -41.96
C VAL A 140 -36.84 6.16 -41.70
N CYS A 141 -38.05 6.53 -41.29
CA CYS A 141 -39.15 5.58 -41.06
C CYS A 141 -39.63 4.88 -42.35
N ALA A 142 -39.43 5.48 -43.52
CA ALA A 142 -39.80 4.88 -44.81
C ALA A 142 -39.03 3.58 -45.12
N MET A 143 -37.84 3.39 -44.51
CA MET A 143 -37.03 2.18 -44.63
C MET A 143 -37.75 0.91 -44.12
N LYS A 144 -38.65 1.05 -43.15
CA LYS A 144 -39.41 -0.07 -42.54
C LYS A 144 -38.48 -1.25 -42.18
N GLU A 145 -38.78 -2.45 -42.69
CA GLU A 145 -38.03 -3.67 -42.39
C GLU A 145 -36.60 -3.67 -42.98
N ASP A 146 -36.33 -2.85 -43.99
CA ASP A 146 -35.00 -2.77 -44.60
C ASP A 146 -33.96 -2.10 -43.69
N PHE A 147 -34.41 -1.35 -42.67
CA PHE A 147 -33.52 -0.83 -41.62
C PHE A 147 -32.83 -1.96 -40.84
N GLN A 148 -33.59 -2.98 -40.43
CA GLN A 148 -33.06 -4.13 -39.68
C GLN A 148 -32.12 -5.00 -40.52
N ARG A 149 -32.23 -4.93 -41.85
CA ARG A 149 -31.35 -5.64 -42.79
C ARG A 149 -30.01 -4.94 -43.02
N GLN A 150 -29.86 -3.68 -42.61
CA GLN A 150 -28.61 -2.95 -42.71
C GLN A 150 -27.54 -3.56 -41.80
N THR A 151 -26.27 -3.30 -42.09
CA THR A 151 -25.17 -3.70 -41.20
C THR A 151 -25.20 -2.91 -39.88
N PRO A 152 -24.67 -3.44 -38.76
CA PRO A 152 -24.62 -2.72 -37.49
C PRO A 152 -23.99 -1.32 -37.59
N LYS A 153 -22.87 -1.19 -38.31
CA LYS A 153 -22.21 0.12 -38.57
C LYS A 153 -23.15 1.13 -39.24
N THR A 154 -24.00 0.67 -40.16
CA THR A 154 -24.96 1.53 -40.86
C THR A 154 -26.13 1.90 -39.96
N ARG A 155 -26.67 0.94 -39.19
CA ARG A 155 -27.74 1.23 -38.21
C ARG A 155 -27.26 2.22 -37.14
N LEU A 156 -26.03 2.07 -36.65
CA LEU A 156 -25.42 2.99 -35.69
C LEU A 156 -25.36 4.43 -36.23
N ALA A 157 -24.97 4.62 -37.49
CA ALA A 157 -24.96 5.95 -38.11
C ALA A 157 -26.37 6.58 -38.16
N VAL A 158 -27.42 5.77 -38.41
CA VAL A 158 -28.82 6.23 -38.36
C VAL A 158 -29.25 6.55 -36.92
N TYR A 159 -28.86 5.74 -35.93
CA TYR A 159 -29.13 6.05 -34.52
C TYR A 159 -28.46 7.36 -34.09
N GLU A 160 -27.22 7.62 -34.48
CA GLU A 160 -26.52 8.89 -34.19
C GLU A 160 -27.19 10.09 -34.90
N LEU A 161 -27.69 9.89 -36.12
CA LEU A 161 -28.51 10.88 -36.82
C LEU A 161 -29.79 11.20 -36.02
N LEU A 162 -30.52 10.17 -35.61
CA LEU A 162 -31.76 10.32 -34.83
C LEU A 162 -31.49 11.00 -33.48
N ARG A 163 -30.41 10.64 -32.80
CA ARG A 163 -29.97 11.30 -31.56
C ARG A 163 -29.71 12.79 -31.78
N SER A 164 -28.98 13.13 -32.85
CA SER A 164 -28.68 14.52 -33.20
C SER A 164 -29.95 15.33 -33.47
N LEU A 165 -30.94 14.74 -34.16
CA LEU A 165 -32.23 15.39 -34.42
C LEU A 165 -33.05 15.60 -33.15
N LEU A 166 -33.17 14.56 -32.32
CA LEU A 166 -34.07 14.57 -31.16
C LEU A 166 -33.54 15.40 -29.99
N THR A 167 -32.22 15.60 -29.91
CA THR A 167 -31.56 16.41 -28.86
C THR A 167 -31.29 17.85 -29.29
N ALA A 168 -31.35 18.17 -30.58
CA ALA A 168 -31.22 19.55 -31.06
C ALA A 168 -32.41 20.41 -30.59
N PRO A 169 -32.21 21.49 -29.80
CA PRO A 169 -33.30 22.23 -29.16
C PRO A 169 -34.34 22.80 -30.12
N GLU A 170 -33.90 23.30 -31.27
CA GLU A 170 -34.78 23.91 -32.27
C GLU A 170 -35.66 22.85 -32.96
N VAL A 171 -35.08 21.69 -33.30
CA VAL A 171 -35.79 20.55 -33.90
C VAL A 171 -36.76 19.95 -32.90
N ALA A 172 -36.31 19.71 -31.67
CA ALA A 172 -37.14 19.21 -30.58
C ALA A 172 -38.38 20.10 -30.35
N SER A 173 -38.19 21.43 -30.35
CA SER A 173 -39.28 22.39 -30.21
C SER A 173 -40.29 22.30 -31.36
N ASN A 174 -39.79 22.14 -32.59
CA ASN A 174 -40.66 21.96 -33.76
C ASN A 174 -41.44 20.64 -33.72
N LEU A 175 -40.78 19.54 -33.34
CA LEU A 175 -41.40 18.22 -33.16
C LEU A 175 -42.53 18.26 -32.12
N LYS A 176 -42.31 18.93 -30.98
CA LYS A 176 -43.33 19.14 -29.94
C LYS A 176 -44.53 19.92 -30.48
N GLN A 177 -44.28 20.97 -31.27
CA GLN A 177 -45.36 21.78 -31.83
C GLN A 177 -46.20 21.01 -32.84
N LYS A 178 -45.59 20.15 -33.66
CA LYS A 178 -46.27 19.44 -34.75
C LYS A 178 -47.12 18.27 -34.26
N ASP A 179 -46.57 17.41 -33.40
CA ASP A 179 -47.25 16.19 -32.95
C ASP A 179 -47.89 16.31 -31.55
N GLY A 180 -47.53 17.35 -30.79
CA GLY A 180 -48.00 17.53 -29.40
C GLY A 180 -47.68 16.31 -28.53
N ALA A 181 -48.57 16.02 -27.58
CA ALA A 181 -48.44 14.89 -26.67
C ALA A 181 -48.56 13.51 -27.36
N SER A 182 -49.04 13.44 -28.61
CA SER A 182 -49.17 12.18 -29.35
C SER A 182 -47.82 11.63 -29.81
N CYS A 183 -46.83 12.51 -30.03
CA CYS A 183 -45.46 12.16 -30.46
C CYS A 183 -45.43 11.05 -31.53
N SER A 184 -46.26 11.18 -32.57
CA SER A 184 -46.47 10.13 -33.59
C SER A 184 -45.17 9.72 -34.29
N TYR A 185 -44.25 10.68 -34.50
CA TYR A 185 -42.91 10.41 -35.02
C TYR A 185 -42.16 9.39 -34.16
N LEU A 186 -42.25 9.48 -32.83
CA LEU A 186 -41.55 8.56 -31.93
C LEU A 186 -42.20 7.19 -31.96
N VAL A 187 -43.53 7.11 -32.00
CA VAL A 187 -44.23 5.81 -32.12
C VAL A 187 -43.79 5.07 -33.38
N ASN A 188 -43.60 5.78 -34.49
CA ASN A 188 -43.05 5.22 -35.72
C ASN A 188 -41.58 4.77 -35.55
N LEU A 189 -40.76 5.54 -34.84
CA LEU A 189 -39.38 5.17 -34.53
C LEU A 189 -39.29 3.95 -33.60
N LEU A 190 -40.18 3.81 -32.60
CA LEU A 190 -40.25 2.62 -31.75
C LEU A 190 -40.50 1.36 -32.59
N GLU A 191 -41.36 1.45 -33.61
CA GLU A 191 -41.64 0.34 -34.52
C GLU A 191 -40.45 0.04 -35.44
N LEU A 192 -39.79 1.07 -35.98
CA LEU A 192 -38.60 0.93 -36.83
C LEU A 192 -37.43 0.25 -36.07
N CYS A 193 -37.17 0.72 -34.85
CA CYS A 193 -36.04 0.34 -34.00
C CYS A 193 -36.31 -0.91 -33.15
N ARG A 194 -37.41 -1.64 -33.39
CA ARG A 194 -37.78 -2.83 -32.62
C ARG A 194 -36.73 -3.94 -32.74
N ASN A 195 -36.48 -4.66 -31.64
CA ASN A 195 -35.61 -5.83 -31.58
C ASN A 195 -34.14 -5.61 -32.01
N GLU A 196 -33.57 -4.42 -31.81
CA GLU A 196 -32.13 -4.18 -32.00
C GLU A 196 -31.30 -5.09 -31.07
N ARG A 197 -30.19 -5.63 -31.57
CA ARG A 197 -29.35 -6.60 -30.83
C ARG A 197 -27.90 -6.15 -30.68
N ASP A 198 -27.48 -5.19 -31.49
CA ASP A 198 -26.11 -4.71 -31.49
C ASP A 198 -25.84 -3.81 -30.27
N PRO A 199 -24.79 -4.06 -29.45
CA PRO A 199 -24.51 -3.29 -28.25
C PRO A 199 -24.27 -1.79 -28.51
N ASP A 200 -23.54 -1.44 -29.57
CA ASP A 200 -23.22 -0.04 -29.89
C ASP A 200 -24.52 0.71 -30.26
N CYS A 201 -25.38 0.07 -31.07
CA CYS A 201 -26.68 0.62 -31.41
C CYS A 201 -27.61 0.78 -30.20
N LEU A 202 -27.63 -0.21 -29.29
CA LEU A 202 -28.46 -0.18 -28.09
C LEU A 202 -28.08 0.94 -27.13
N ILE A 203 -26.79 1.25 -26.96
CA ILE A 203 -26.35 2.38 -26.12
C ILE A 203 -26.96 3.69 -26.63
N VAL A 204 -26.86 3.95 -27.92
CA VAL A 204 -27.39 5.17 -28.55
C VAL A 204 -28.92 5.18 -28.49
N TRP A 205 -29.56 4.03 -28.74
CA TRP A 205 -31.02 3.92 -28.68
C TRP A 205 -31.59 4.19 -27.29
N PHE A 206 -31.00 3.59 -26.24
CA PHE A 206 -31.38 3.88 -24.86
C PHE A 206 -31.14 5.35 -24.50
N ASP A 207 -30.07 5.98 -24.98
CA ASP A 207 -29.84 7.41 -24.77
C ASP A 207 -30.92 8.29 -25.42
N ILE A 208 -31.38 7.92 -26.62
CA ILE A 208 -32.49 8.58 -27.30
C ILE A 208 -33.78 8.47 -26.46
N LEU A 209 -34.14 7.26 -26.03
CA LEU A 209 -35.37 7.04 -25.25
C LEU A 209 -35.34 7.79 -23.91
N ARG A 210 -34.20 7.75 -23.21
CA ARG A 210 -33.97 8.53 -21.98
C ARG A 210 -34.14 10.03 -22.25
N SER A 211 -33.43 10.56 -23.24
CA SER A 211 -33.46 11.99 -23.57
C SER A 211 -34.86 12.44 -23.97
N PHE A 212 -35.59 11.62 -24.70
CA PHE A 212 -36.99 11.88 -25.04
C PHE A 212 -37.86 12.03 -23.78
N LEU A 213 -37.79 11.06 -22.86
CA LEU A 213 -38.58 11.07 -21.62
C LEU A 213 -38.24 12.24 -20.68
N GLN A 214 -37.02 12.78 -20.76
CA GLN A 214 -36.60 13.93 -19.98
C GLN A 214 -37.01 15.27 -20.61
N GLN A 215 -36.94 15.36 -21.94
CA GLN A 215 -37.06 16.65 -22.64
C GLN A 215 -38.44 16.89 -23.22
N TYR A 216 -39.25 15.86 -23.45
CA TYR A 216 -40.57 15.95 -24.09
C TYR A 216 -41.69 15.72 -23.07
N ASP A 217 -42.90 16.17 -23.40
CA ASP A 217 -44.10 15.97 -22.57
C ASP A 217 -45.13 15.06 -23.28
N PRO A 218 -44.82 13.75 -23.41
CA PRO A 218 -45.69 12.78 -24.08
C PRO A 218 -46.99 12.51 -23.31
N SER A 219 -47.99 11.91 -23.94
CA SER A 219 -49.15 11.32 -23.22
C SER A 219 -48.74 10.06 -22.45
N ASP A 220 -49.54 9.65 -21.46
CA ASP A 220 -49.25 8.44 -20.67
C ASP A 220 -49.23 7.17 -21.53
N GLU A 221 -50.03 7.10 -22.60
CA GLU A 221 -50.01 5.99 -23.56
C GLU A 221 -48.65 5.90 -24.29
N VAL A 222 -48.05 7.04 -24.63
CA VAL A 222 -46.72 7.08 -25.26
C VAL A 222 -45.64 6.72 -24.25
N VAL A 223 -45.74 7.18 -23.00
CA VAL A 223 -44.83 6.77 -21.91
C VAL A 223 -44.86 5.25 -21.72
N GLU A 224 -46.04 4.64 -21.72
CA GLU A 224 -46.19 3.18 -21.61
C GLU A 224 -45.55 2.44 -22.80
N LYS A 225 -45.70 2.96 -24.03
CA LYS A 225 -45.05 2.38 -25.23
C LYS A 225 -43.53 2.48 -25.15
N VAL A 226 -42.99 3.62 -24.71
CA VAL A 226 -41.54 3.79 -24.52
C VAL A 226 -41.02 2.86 -23.42
N PHE A 227 -41.73 2.75 -22.29
CA PHE A 227 -41.44 1.78 -21.25
C PHE A 227 -41.44 0.35 -21.79
N ALA A 228 -42.44 -0.03 -22.58
CA ALA A 228 -42.50 -1.34 -23.21
C ALA A 228 -41.30 -1.63 -24.14
N ALA A 229 -40.79 -0.61 -24.84
CA ALA A 229 -39.67 -0.74 -25.75
C ALA A 229 -38.36 -1.07 -25.01
N PHE A 230 -38.01 -0.35 -23.94
CA PHE A 230 -36.76 -0.64 -23.23
C PHE A 230 -36.90 -1.78 -22.21
N LYS A 231 -38.07 -1.99 -21.58
CA LYS A 231 -38.25 -3.08 -20.59
C LYS A 231 -38.05 -4.47 -21.21
N ALA A 232 -38.26 -4.60 -22.52
CA ALA A 232 -38.08 -5.86 -23.25
C ALA A 232 -36.63 -6.39 -23.19
N TYR A 233 -35.66 -5.52 -22.93
CA TYR A 233 -34.25 -5.89 -22.78
C TYR A 233 -33.87 -6.29 -21.35
N TYR A 234 -34.83 -6.30 -20.41
CA TYR A 234 -34.56 -6.57 -19.00
C TYR A 234 -34.92 -8.02 -18.60
N PRO A 235 -33.99 -8.80 -18.00
CA PRO A 235 -32.61 -8.46 -17.69
C PRO A 235 -31.65 -8.67 -18.87
N ILE A 236 -30.58 -7.88 -18.91
CA ILE A 236 -29.54 -8.02 -19.93
C ILE A 236 -28.73 -9.29 -19.66
N THR A 237 -28.77 -10.23 -20.62
CA THR A 237 -28.02 -11.49 -20.58
C THR A 237 -27.16 -11.58 -21.85
N LEU A 238 -25.90 -11.14 -21.76
CA LEU A 238 -24.96 -11.26 -22.88
C LEU A 238 -24.06 -12.49 -22.70
N PRO A 239 -24.09 -13.46 -23.63
CA PRO A 239 -23.16 -14.58 -23.62
C PRO A 239 -21.85 -14.16 -24.32
N ARG A 240 -20.82 -13.84 -23.53
CA ARG A 240 -19.41 -13.60 -23.93
C ARG A 240 -19.14 -12.24 -24.59
N LEU A 241 -17.87 -11.80 -24.44
CA LEU A 241 -17.30 -10.55 -24.94
C LEU A 241 -17.78 -10.28 -26.38
N SER A 242 -18.58 -9.23 -26.53
CA SER A 242 -18.92 -8.67 -27.85
C SER A 242 -17.63 -8.30 -28.58
N GLN A 243 -17.67 -8.32 -29.92
CA GLN A 243 -16.58 -7.73 -30.72
C GLN A 243 -16.45 -6.21 -30.47
N SER A 244 -17.48 -5.58 -29.91
CA SER A 244 -17.45 -4.22 -29.39
C SER A 244 -16.85 -4.17 -27.98
N GLY A 245 -16.10 -3.11 -27.66
CA GLY A 245 -15.51 -2.87 -26.34
C GLY A 245 -16.52 -2.55 -25.23
N ILE A 246 -17.83 -2.63 -25.51
CA ILE A 246 -18.93 -2.38 -24.56
C ILE A 246 -19.11 -3.59 -23.67
N THR A 247 -19.13 -3.37 -22.36
CA THR A 247 -19.36 -4.42 -21.38
C THR A 247 -20.86 -4.62 -21.08
N PRO A 248 -21.27 -5.77 -20.53
CA PRO A 248 -22.66 -5.96 -20.07
C PRO A 248 -23.08 -4.93 -19.00
N GLU A 249 -22.15 -4.45 -18.17
CA GLU A 249 -22.44 -3.42 -17.17
C GLU A 249 -22.71 -2.04 -17.80
N ASP A 250 -22.05 -1.70 -18.91
CA ASP A 250 -22.32 -0.46 -19.64
C ASP A 250 -23.76 -0.42 -20.17
N LEU A 251 -24.21 -1.54 -20.76
CA LEU A 251 -25.60 -1.66 -21.23
C LEU A 251 -26.61 -1.64 -20.06
N LYS A 252 -26.32 -2.34 -18.96
CA LYS A 252 -27.19 -2.30 -17.77
C LYS A 252 -27.29 -0.88 -17.21
N SER A 253 -26.17 -0.17 -17.12
CA SER A 253 -26.14 1.22 -16.66
C SER A 253 -26.96 2.12 -17.58
N GLN A 254 -26.83 1.98 -18.90
CA GLN A 254 -27.58 2.80 -19.84
C GLN A 254 -29.09 2.47 -19.85
N LEU A 255 -29.45 1.18 -19.74
CA LEU A 255 -30.84 0.76 -19.60
C LEU A 255 -31.44 1.27 -18.28
N ARG A 256 -30.69 1.24 -17.18
CA ARG A 256 -31.10 1.77 -15.88
C ARG A 256 -31.48 3.25 -15.94
N LYS A 257 -30.68 4.05 -16.65
CA LYS A 257 -30.99 5.47 -16.91
C LYS A 257 -32.30 5.69 -17.66
N CYS A 258 -32.77 4.70 -18.43
CA CYS A 258 -34.09 4.77 -19.05
C CYS A 258 -35.20 4.62 -17.99
N PHE A 259 -35.06 3.65 -17.08
CA PHE A 259 -36.01 3.44 -15.97
C PHE A 259 -36.09 4.66 -15.05
N SER A 260 -34.97 5.30 -14.74
CA SER A 260 -34.87 6.46 -13.83
C SER A 260 -35.10 7.80 -14.52
N SER A 261 -35.32 7.84 -15.84
CA SER A 261 -35.34 9.08 -16.64
C SER A 261 -36.40 10.11 -16.24
N THR A 262 -37.57 9.69 -15.75
CA THR A 262 -38.67 10.59 -15.37
C THR A 262 -39.60 9.95 -14.35
N TYR A 263 -40.13 10.76 -13.43
CA TYR A 263 -41.06 10.30 -12.38
C TYR A 263 -42.37 9.71 -12.94
N ARG A 264 -42.75 10.09 -14.18
CA ARG A 264 -43.95 9.59 -14.86
C ARG A 264 -43.90 8.10 -15.16
N LEU A 265 -42.71 7.49 -15.14
CA LEU A 265 -42.54 6.05 -15.29
C LEU A 265 -42.87 5.26 -14.03
N ALA A 266 -43.03 5.91 -12.87
CA ALA A 266 -43.09 5.22 -11.59
C ALA A 266 -44.19 4.15 -11.49
N SER A 267 -45.36 4.41 -12.08
CA SER A 267 -46.50 3.48 -12.12
C SER A 267 -46.25 2.21 -12.90
N HIS A 268 -45.23 2.19 -13.74
CA HIS A 268 -44.82 1.04 -14.53
C HIS A 268 -43.52 0.43 -14.01
N SER A 269 -42.49 1.25 -13.78
CA SER A 269 -41.15 0.83 -13.39
C SER A 269 -41.10 0.19 -12.01
N LEU A 270 -41.64 0.84 -10.96
CA LEU A 270 -41.52 0.33 -9.59
C LEU A 270 -42.30 -0.98 -9.39
N PRO A 271 -43.57 -1.11 -9.86
CA PRO A 271 -44.29 -2.38 -9.82
C PRO A 271 -43.60 -3.52 -10.59
N PHE A 272 -43.00 -3.21 -11.75
CA PHE A 272 -42.28 -4.19 -12.56
C PHE A 272 -41.02 -4.70 -11.86
N LEU A 273 -40.19 -3.78 -11.35
CA LEU A 273 -38.92 -4.11 -10.70
C LEU A 273 -39.16 -4.88 -9.39
N VAL A 274 -40.09 -4.43 -8.54
CA VAL A 274 -40.43 -5.18 -7.32
C VAL A 274 -41.02 -6.55 -7.67
N GLY A 275 -41.91 -6.61 -8.66
CA GLY A 275 -42.47 -7.89 -9.13
C GLY A 275 -41.44 -8.84 -9.75
N LYS A 276 -40.26 -8.35 -10.14
CA LYS A 276 -39.13 -9.21 -10.53
C LYS A 276 -38.44 -9.82 -9.32
N LEU A 277 -38.30 -9.09 -8.21
CA LEU A 277 -37.74 -9.65 -6.98
C LEU A 277 -38.69 -10.68 -6.35
N ASP A 278 -39.99 -10.45 -6.41
CA ASP A 278 -41.02 -11.35 -5.86
C ASP A 278 -41.10 -12.73 -6.56
N GLN A 279 -40.36 -12.95 -7.66
CA GLN A 279 -40.29 -14.24 -8.38
C GLN A 279 -39.46 -15.31 -7.64
N GLY A 280 -38.82 -14.96 -6.52
CA GLY A 280 -38.09 -15.89 -5.67
C GLY A 280 -36.83 -16.46 -6.32
N ASP A 281 -36.56 -17.75 -6.09
CA ASP A 281 -35.33 -18.44 -6.53
C ASP A 281 -35.17 -18.55 -8.06
N GLY A 282 -36.21 -18.21 -8.83
CA GLY A 282 -36.14 -18.13 -10.29
C GLY A 282 -35.25 -17.00 -10.83
N VAL A 283 -34.78 -16.08 -9.97
CA VAL A 283 -33.97 -14.91 -10.35
C VAL A 283 -32.54 -15.06 -9.87
N THR A 284 -31.59 -15.05 -10.81
CA THR A 284 -30.16 -15.10 -10.48
C THR A 284 -29.74 -13.89 -9.63
N VAL A 285 -28.74 -14.08 -8.78
CA VAL A 285 -28.16 -13.07 -7.89
C VAL A 285 -27.80 -11.78 -8.63
N ASN A 286 -27.14 -11.90 -9.77
CA ASN A 286 -26.72 -10.75 -10.58
C ASN A 286 -27.92 -9.93 -11.08
N VAL A 287 -29.02 -10.60 -11.41
CA VAL A 287 -30.26 -9.92 -11.80
C VAL A 287 -30.91 -9.27 -10.59
N LYS A 288 -30.95 -9.92 -9.42
CA LYS A 288 -31.46 -9.31 -8.18
C LYS A 288 -30.72 -8.01 -7.85
N VAL A 289 -29.39 -8.04 -7.85
CA VAL A 289 -28.55 -6.87 -7.58
C VAL A 289 -28.81 -5.75 -8.60
N ASP A 290 -28.95 -6.08 -9.88
CA ASP A 290 -29.26 -5.08 -10.91
C ASP A 290 -30.66 -4.48 -10.74
N VAL A 291 -31.66 -5.27 -10.34
CA VAL A 291 -33.00 -4.78 -10.01
C VAL A 291 -32.94 -3.80 -8.85
N LEU A 292 -32.23 -4.14 -7.77
CA LEU A 292 -32.08 -3.29 -6.60
C LEU A 292 -31.36 -1.98 -6.92
N LYS A 293 -30.27 -2.02 -7.70
CA LYS A 293 -29.58 -0.82 -8.17
C LYS A 293 -30.49 0.05 -9.04
N THR A 294 -31.34 -0.57 -9.86
CA THR A 294 -32.30 0.15 -10.72
C THR A 294 -33.41 0.80 -9.90
N ILE A 295 -33.96 0.10 -8.89
CA ILE A 295 -34.94 0.70 -7.97
C ILE A 295 -34.32 1.89 -7.25
N ARG A 296 -33.09 1.77 -6.74
CA ARG A 296 -32.39 2.87 -6.05
C ARG A 296 -32.28 4.09 -6.95
N GLU A 297 -31.80 3.92 -8.18
CA GLU A 297 -31.63 5.04 -9.12
C GLU A 297 -32.98 5.67 -9.49
N CYS A 298 -34.05 4.88 -9.64
CA CYS A 298 -35.40 5.44 -9.79
C CYS A 298 -35.81 6.29 -8.58
N LEU A 299 -35.56 5.84 -7.35
CA LEU A 299 -35.89 6.62 -6.15
C LEU A 299 -35.05 7.91 -6.05
N GLU A 300 -33.79 7.88 -6.48
CA GLU A 300 -32.89 9.03 -6.50
C GLU A 300 -33.33 10.10 -7.51
N GLU A 301 -33.71 9.68 -8.72
CA GLU A 301 -34.01 10.60 -9.84
C GLU A 301 -35.48 11.01 -9.93
N TYR A 302 -36.42 10.24 -9.39
CA TYR A 302 -37.84 10.59 -9.48
C TYR A 302 -38.18 11.83 -8.65
N GLU A 303 -38.63 12.87 -9.35
CA GLU A 303 -39.26 14.06 -8.79
C GLU A 303 -40.69 13.78 -8.30
N ASN A 304 -41.29 14.75 -7.60
CA ASN A 304 -42.67 14.69 -7.08
C ASN A 304 -43.00 13.40 -6.29
N PRO A 305 -42.33 13.12 -5.14
CA PRO A 305 -42.48 11.88 -4.41
C PRO A 305 -43.93 11.49 -4.05
N GLU A 306 -44.84 12.45 -3.90
CA GLU A 306 -46.26 12.22 -3.62
C GLU A 306 -46.95 11.36 -4.68
N GLN A 307 -46.62 11.58 -5.96
CA GLN A 307 -47.20 10.85 -7.08
C GLN A 307 -46.36 9.64 -7.49
N SER A 308 -45.03 9.75 -7.36
CA SER A 308 -44.09 8.78 -7.93
C SER A 308 -43.58 7.72 -6.94
N ILE A 309 -43.35 8.08 -5.68
CA ILE A 309 -42.67 7.18 -4.70
C ILE A 309 -43.65 6.70 -3.62
N ILE A 310 -44.37 7.63 -2.99
CA ILE A 310 -45.25 7.39 -1.84
C ILE A 310 -46.25 6.24 -2.08
N PRO A 311 -46.91 6.10 -3.24
CA PRO A 311 -47.84 5.00 -3.50
C PRO A 311 -47.21 3.60 -3.42
N TYR A 312 -45.89 3.50 -3.57
CA TYR A 312 -45.16 2.22 -3.65
C TYR A 312 -44.37 1.89 -2.37
N VAL A 313 -44.28 2.80 -1.40
CA VAL A 313 -43.50 2.62 -0.14
C VAL A 313 -43.83 1.31 0.55
N GLY A 314 -45.11 1.05 0.81
CA GLY A 314 -45.55 -0.16 1.50
C GLY A 314 -45.23 -1.45 0.74
N ARG A 315 -45.30 -1.41 -0.60
CA ARG A 315 -44.96 -2.55 -1.46
C ARG A 315 -43.45 -2.80 -1.47
N ILE A 316 -42.64 -1.74 -1.59
CA ILE A 316 -41.17 -1.84 -1.56
C ILE A 316 -40.73 -2.41 -0.22
N TRP A 317 -41.22 -1.86 0.91
CA TRP A 317 -40.91 -2.39 2.24
C TRP A 317 -41.35 -3.84 2.41
N GLY A 318 -42.60 -4.14 2.05
CA GLY A 318 -43.20 -5.46 2.21
C GLY A 318 -42.46 -6.58 1.47
N SER A 319 -41.87 -6.26 0.31
CA SER A 319 -41.05 -7.19 -0.48
C SER A 319 -39.61 -7.24 0.05
N LEU A 320 -38.94 -6.09 0.11
CA LEU A 320 -37.49 -6.01 0.34
C LEU A 320 -37.04 -6.41 1.75
N LYS A 321 -37.90 -6.26 2.77
CA LYS A 321 -37.51 -6.65 4.14
C LYS A 321 -37.13 -8.13 4.24
N TYR A 322 -37.73 -9.01 3.42
CA TYR A 322 -37.45 -10.44 3.43
C TYR A 322 -36.13 -10.80 2.72
N GLU A 323 -35.68 -9.98 1.77
CA GLU A 323 -34.37 -10.16 1.13
C GLU A 323 -33.21 -9.92 2.12
N VAL A 324 -33.42 -9.10 3.16
CA VAL A 324 -32.46 -8.94 4.26
C VAL A 324 -32.72 -9.97 5.36
N ARG A 325 -33.98 -10.16 5.77
CA ARG A 325 -34.34 -11.05 6.89
C ARG A 325 -33.94 -12.51 6.64
N ASN A 326 -34.11 -12.99 5.41
CA ASN A 326 -33.84 -14.36 5.01
C ASN A 326 -32.67 -14.47 4.02
N GLY A 327 -31.98 -13.37 3.74
CA GLY A 327 -30.91 -13.33 2.74
C GLY A 327 -29.62 -13.97 3.23
N GLU A 328 -28.94 -14.68 2.34
CA GLU A 328 -27.58 -15.24 2.56
C GLU A 328 -26.50 -14.50 1.75
N ILE A 329 -26.91 -13.70 0.76
CA ILE A 329 -25.99 -13.09 -0.21
C ILE A 329 -25.76 -11.62 0.14
N GLU A 330 -24.57 -11.30 0.63
CA GLU A 330 -24.21 -9.96 1.13
C GLU A 330 -24.36 -8.85 0.09
N ASP A 331 -24.01 -9.07 -1.18
CA ASP A 331 -24.18 -8.04 -2.24
C ASP A 331 -25.65 -7.66 -2.45
N ALA A 332 -26.55 -8.65 -2.39
CA ALA A 332 -27.98 -8.42 -2.52
C ALA A 332 -28.56 -7.77 -1.25
N ILE A 333 -28.09 -8.19 -0.07
CA ILE A 333 -28.47 -7.58 1.22
C ILE A 333 -28.05 -6.12 1.23
N TRP A 334 -26.81 -5.80 0.90
CA TRP A 334 -26.31 -4.42 0.86
C TRP A 334 -27.07 -3.56 -0.13
N ALA A 335 -27.28 -4.04 -1.37
CA ALA A 335 -28.06 -3.32 -2.36
C ALA A 335 -29.51 -3.09 -1.90
N THR A 336 -30.10 -4.04 -1.16
CA THR A 336 -31.43 -3.91 -0.56
C THR A 336 -31.45 -2.84 0.53
N LEU A 337 -30.48 -2.85 1.43
CA LEU A 337 -30.38 -1.84 2.49
C LEU A 337 -30.23 -0.45 1.89
N GLU A 338 -29.43 -0.27 0.84
CA GLU A 338 -29.28 1.02 0.16
C GLU A 338 -30.58 1.51 -0.48
N VAL A 339 -31.41 0.62 -1.06
CA VAL A 339 -32.75 0.99 -1.56
C VAL A 339 -33.63 1.50 -0.43
N LEU A 340 -33.67 0.80 0.71
CA LEU A 340 -34.50 1.16 1.86
C LEU A 340 -34.04 2.49 2.51
N LYS A 341 -32.73 2.70 2.60
CA LYS A 341 -32.15 3.98 3.03
C LYS A 341 -32.54 5.11 2.09
N THR A 342 -32.36 4.91 0.79
CA THR A 342 -32.71 5.89 -0.24
C THR A 342 -34.19 6.24 -0.19
N LEU A 343 -35.06 5.25 -0.02
CA LEU A 343 -36.49 5.46 0.17
C LEU A 343 -36.76 6.40 1.35
N ALA A 344 -36.14 6.15 2.51
CA ALA A 344 -36.27 7.01 3.68
C ALA A 344 -35.80 8.46 3.43
N THR A 345 -34.76 8.68 2.62
CA THR A 345 -34.30 10.04 2.29
C THR A 345 -35.31 10.84 1.46
N LYS A 346 -36.21 10.17 0.73
CA LYS A 346 -37.20 10.79 -0.15
C LYS A 346 -38.53 11.08 0.55
N LEU A 347 -38.77 10.49 1.71
CA LEU A 347 -39.99 10.69 2.49
C LEU A 347 -39.83 11.89 3.45
N LYS A 348 -40.92 12.63 3.64
CA LYS A 348 -41.02 13.77 4.57
C LYS A 348 -42.23 13.61 5.48
N ASP A 349 -42.22 14.35 6.58
CA ASP A 349 -43.35 14.53 7.50
C ASP A 349 -44.01 13.19 7.92
N ASP A 350 -45.33 13.09 7.76
CA ASP A 350 -46.11 11.91 8.18
C ASP A 350 -45.76 10.66 7.37
N HIS A 351 -45.33 10.78 6.11
CA HIS A 351 -44.91 9.62 5.32
C HIS A 351 -43.62 9.01 5.87
N LEU A 352 -42.66 9.85 6.25
CA LEU A 352 -41.44 9.37 6.92
C LEU A 352 -41.77 8.75 8.28
N ARG A 353 -42.62 9.41 9.07
CA ARG A 353 -43.08 8.89 10.37
C ARG A 353 -43.72 7.52 10.23
N ASN A 354 -44.67 7.35 9.32
CA ASN A 354 -45.36 6.08 9.11
C ASN A 354 -44.40 4.98 8.65
N TYR A 355 -43.49 5.29 7.71
CA TYR A 355 -42.50 4.34 7.25
C TYR A 355 -41.56 3.89 8.38
N THR A 356 -41.02 4.82 9.18
CA THR A 356 -40.17 4.48 10.32
C THR A 356 -40.89 3.65 11.40
N LEU A 357 -42.19 3.89 11.60
CA LEU A 357 -43.02 3.07 12.49
C LEU A 357 -43.23 1.65 11.96
N ASP A 358 -43.48 1.49 10.67
CA ASP A 358 -43.60 0.17 10.04
C ASP A 358 -42.30 -0.62 10.15
N VAL A 359 -41.15 0.03 9.88
CA VAL A 359 -39.82 -0.58 10.03
C VAL A 359 -39.58 -1.02 11.46
N THR A 360 -39.84 -0.14 12.43
CA THR A 360 -39.62 -0.43 13.86
C THR A 360 -40.53 -1.57 14.32
N ARG A 361 -41.84 -1.51 14.01
CA ARG A 361 -42.82 -2.53 14.41
C ARG A 361 -42.44 -3.92 13.89
N ASP A 362 -42.04 -4.00 12.63
CA ASP A 362 -41.74 -5.27 11.98
C ASP A 362 -40.40 -5.88 12.44
N CYS A 363 -39.44 -5.04 12.87
CA CYS A 363 -38.10 -5.50 13.29
C CYS A 363 -37.96 -5.74 14.80
N VAL A 364 -38.76 -5.09 15.64
CA VAL A 364 -38.64 -5.21 17.11
C VAL A 364 -38.86 -6.64 17.62
N THR A 365 -39.77 -7.39 17.01
CA THR A 365 -39.99 -8.80 17.37
C THR A 365 -38.77 -9.66 17.03
N ASP A 366 -38.10 -9.38 15.92
CA ASP A 366 -36.89 -10.09 15.48
C ASP A 366 -35.67 -9.78 16.34
N LEU A 367 -35.59 -8.59 16.94
CA LEU A 367 -34.54 -8.25 17.92
C LEU A 367 -34.55 -9.15 19.16
N SER A 368 -35.67 -9.85 19.43
CA SER A 368 -35.76 -10.81 20.54
C SER A 368 -35.44 -12.25 20.15
N ASN A 369 -35.24 -12.50 18.85
CA ASN A 369 -34.95 -13.81 18.28
C ASN A 369 -33.48 -13.85 17.80
N PRO A 370 -32.61 -14.64 18.45
CA PRO A 370 -31.19 -14.73 18.10
C PRO A 370 -30.90 -15.07 16.63
N MET A 371 -31.80 -15.74 15.93
CA MET A 371 -31.62 -16.08 14.51
C MET A 371 -31.79 -14.88 13.56
N TYR A 372 -32.57 -13.87 13.95
CA TYR A 372 -32.92 -12.72 13.11
C TYR A 372 -32.43 -11.38 13.66
N THR A 373 -31.76 -11.37 14.83
CA THR A 373 -31.35 -10.14 15.53
C THR A 373 -30.45 -9.28 14.65
N THR A 374 -29.43 -9.88 14.03
CA THR A 374 -28.50 -9.17 13.16
C THR A 374 -29.20 -8.55 11.94
N GLN A 375 -30.09 -9.30 11.29
CA GLN A 375 -30.84 -8.86 10.11
C GLN A 375 -31.80 -7.73 10.44
N ALA A 376 -32.50 -7.82 11.58
CA ALA A 376 -33.35 -6.75 12.11
C ALA A 376 -32.53 -5.49 12.41
N GLY A 377 -31.36 -5.65 13.03
CA GLY A 377 -30.42 -4.56 13.28
C GLY A 377 -29.99 -3.84 12.00
N ARG A 378 -29.62 -4.61 10.95
CA ARG A 378 -29.24 -4.06 9.64
C ARG A 378 -30.36 -3.26 9.00
N LEU A 379 -31.60 -3.76 9.02
CA LEU A 379 -32.78 -3.05 8.49
C LEU A 379 -33.03 -1.74 9.25
N ILE A 380 -33.02 -1.78 10.58
CA ILE A 380 -33.23 -0.60 11.43
C ILE A 380 -32.15 0.44 11.15
N VAL A 381 -30.87 0.07 11.25
CA VAL A 381 -29.74 0.99 11.05
C VAL A 381 -29.75 1.61 9.66
N SER A 382 -30.08 0.84 8.62
CA SER A 382 -30.15 1.37 7.25
C SER A 382 -31.12 2.56 7.14
N VAL A 383 -32.35 2.40 7.65
CA VAL A 383 -33.36 3.45 7.62
C VAL A 383 -33.03 4.58 8.61
N LEU A 384 -32.61 4.22 9.82
CA LEU A 384 -32.25 5.16 10.89
C LEU A 384 -31.07 6.06 10.51
N SER A 385 -30.15 5.57 9.67
CA SER A 385 -28.98 6.33 9.17
C SER A 385 -29.27 7.20 7.94
N ALA A 386 -30.49 7.19 7.40
CA ALA A 386 -30.81 7.90 6.17
C ALA A 386 -30.68 9.42 6.29
N ASN A 387 -31.17 10.01 7.39
CA ASN A 387 -31.05 11.43 7.70
C ASN A 387 -31.32 11.69 9.20
N SER A 388 -31.10 12.92 9.66
CA SER A 388 -31.31 13.34 11.06
C SER A 388 -32.74 13.10 11.55
N ASN A 389 -33.74 13.30 10.70
CA ASN A 389 -35.15 13.19 11.10
C ASN A 389 -35.54 11.73 11.32
N ALA A 390 -35.12 10.83 10.41
CA ALA A 390 -35.29 9.39 10.57
C ALA A 390 -34.60 8.88 11.84
N PHE A 391 -33.39 9.38 12.12
CA PHE A 391 -32.66 9.07 13.35
C PHE A 391 -33.45 9.43 14.60
N VAL A 392 -33.92 10.67 14.71
CA VAL A 392 -34.69 11.17 15.86
C VAL A 392 -35.97 10.36 16.07
N LEU A 393 -36.68 10.01 15.00
CA LEU A 393 -37.93 9.24 15.08
C LEU A 393 -37.72 7.81 15.57
N MET A 394 -36.60 7.17 15.20
CA MET A 394 -36.39 5.74 15.44
C MET A 394 -35.52 5.41 16.66
N VAL A 395 -34.65 6.31 17.09
CA VAL A 395 -33.57 5.93 18.02
C VAL A 395 -34.05 5.60 19.43
N ALA A 396 -34.99 6.38 19.97
CA ALA A 396 -35.53 6.16 21.31
C ALA A 396 -36.24 4.80 21.46
N PRO A 397 -37.20 4.41 20.59
CA PRO A 397 -37.83 3.09 20.68
C PRO A 397 -36.83 1.95 20.39
N THR A 398 -35.92 2.13 19.43
CA THR A 398 -34.91 1.12 19.09
C THR A 398 -34.00 0.82 20.30
N VAL A 399 -33.39 1.85 20.89
CA VAL A 399 -32.49 1.68 22.05
C VAL A 399 -33.25 1.11 23.26
N THR A 400 -34.51 1.49 23.44
CA THR A 400 -35.35 0.94 24.52
C THR A 400 -35.50 -0.58 24.37
N HIS A 401 -35.84 -1.07 23.18
CA HIS A 401 -35.96 -2.51 22.93
C HIS A 401 -34.61 -3.25 22.98
N LEU A 402 -33.51 -2.63 22.53
CA LEU A 402 -32.17 -3.20 22.69
C LEU A 402 -31.84 -3.39 24.18
N LYS A 403 -32.10 -2.37 25.03
CA LYS A 403 -31.89 -2.46 26.48
C LYS A 403 -32.75 -3.54 27.13
N GLU A 404 -34.01 -3.67 26.73
CA GLU A 404 -34.91 -4.72 27.24
C GLU A 404 -34.40 -6.12 26.92
N ASN A 405 -33.95 -6.35 25.68
CA ASN A 405 -33.40 -7.64 25.26
C ASN A 405 -32.02 -7.92 25.89
N LEU A 406 -31.19 -6.89 26.11
CA LEU A 406 -29.90 -7.01 26.81
C LEU A 406 -30.06 -7.30 28.30
N ARG A 407 -31.16 -6.89 28.94
CA ARG A 407 -31.47 -7.28 30.33
C ARG A 407 -31.88 -8.75 30.46
N ARG A 408 -32.35 -9.37 29.38
CA ARG A 408 -32.82 -10.77 29.35
C ARG A 408 -32.33 -11.48 28.07
N PRO A 409 -31.00 -11.62 27.89
CA PRO A 409 -30.46 -12.19 26.67
C PRO A 409 -30.80 -13.68 26.57
N LYS A 410 -30.92 -14.20 25.35
CA LYS A 410 -31.23 -15.61 25.08
C LYS A 410 -29.99 -16.50 24.97
N SER A 411 -28.85 -15.92 24.57
CA SER A 411 -27.55 -16.56 24.42
C SER A 411 -26.44 -15.52 24.44
N ALA A 412 -25.17 -15.94 24.56
CA ALA A 412 -24.02 -15.03 24.44
C ALA A 412 -23.92 -14.37 23.06
N THR A 413 -24.20 -15.12 21.99
CA THR A 413 -24.26 -14.60 20.62
C THR A 413 -25.34 -13.53 20.45
N HIS A 414 -26.50 -13.71 21.07
CA HIS A 414 -27.57 -12.72 21.07
C HIS A 414 -27.12 -11.41 21.74
N THR A 415 -26.43 -11.50 22.88
CA THR A 415 -25.86 -10.32 23.56
C THR A 415 -24.86 -9.59 22.66
N GLN A 416 -23.95 -10.32 22.01
CA GLN A 416 -22.97 -9.73 21.09
C GLN A 416 -23.66 -9.00 19.92
N ASP A 417 -24.65 -9.63 19.28
CA ASP A 417 -25.37 -9.02 18.16
C ASP A 417 -26.13 -7.75 18.58
N LEU A 418 -26.77 -7.75 19.75
CA LEU A 418 -27.45 -6.58 20.30
C LEU A 418 -26.47 -5.43 20.60
N LEU A 419 -25.29 -5.75 21.17
CA LEU A 419 -24.24 -4.77 21.42
C LEU A 419 -23.68 -4.19 20.12
N LYS A 420 -23.42 -5.02 19.10
CA LYS A 420 -22.99 -4.58 17.77
C LYS A 420 -23.97 -3.57 17.17
N ILE A 421 -25.28 -3.86 17.24
CA ILE A 421 -26.32 -2.96 16.74
C ILE A 421 -26.28 -1.62 17.50
N LEU A 422 -26.18 -1.66 18.83
CA LEU A 422 -26.09 -0.45 19.66
C LEU A 422 -24.83 0.37 19.35
N ASN A 423 -23.70 -0.29 19.15
CA ASN A 423 -22.44 0.34 18.77
C ASN A 423 -22.56 1.04 17.41
N VAL A 424 -23.17 0.38 16.42
CA VAL A 424 -23.41 0.98 15.10
C VAL A 424 -24.36 2.18 15.18
N ILE A 425 -25.35 2.17 16.08
CA ILE A 425 -26.22 3.33 16.33
C ILE A 425 -25.41 4.51 16.91
N LEU A 426 -24.51 4.26 17.86
CA LEU A 426 -23.61 5.28 18.42
C LEU A 426 -22.70 5.89 17.33
N GLU A 427 -22.13 5.06 16.46
CA GLU A 427 -21.31 5.53 15.32
C GLU A 427 -22.14 6.33 14.32
N THR A 428 -23.36 5.87 14.02
CA THR A 428 -24.31 6.59 13.16
C THR A 428 -24.63 7.97 13.73
N ARG A 429 -24.82 8.09 15.05
CA ARG A 429 -25.04 9.39 15.72
C ARG A 429 -23.83 10.31 15.54
N LEU A 430 -22.60 9.79 15.71
CA LEU A 430 -21.37 10.58 15.53
C LEU A 430 -21.25 11.13 14.12
N LEU A 431 -21.54 10.30 13.10
CA LEU A 431 -21.52 10.72 11.70
C LEU A 431 -22.59 11.78 11.41
N LEU A 432 -23.83 11.54 11.85
CA LEU A 432 -24.92 12.48 11.64
C LEU A 432 -24.68 13.82 12.35
N SER A 433 -24.10 13.82 13.55
CA SER A 433 -23.77 15.05 14.29
C SER A 433 -22.80 15.99 13.57
N GLN A 434 -22.09 15.49 12.56
CA GLN A 434 -21.15 16.26 11.73
C GLN A 434 -21.80 16.82 10.45
N THR A 435 -23.03 16.41 10.15
CA THR A 435 -23.77 16.90 8.97
C THR A 435 -24.39 18.27 9.23
N GLN A 436 -24.61 19.05 8.17
CA GLN A 436 -25.28 20.34 8.27
C GLN A 436 -26.77 20.12 8.59
N MET A 437 -27.24 20.68 9.70
CA MET A 437 -28.62 20.61 10.15
C MET A 437 -29.20 22.02 10.31
N THR A 438 -30.50 22.17 10.05
CA THR A 438 -31.26 23.37 10.44
C THR A 438 -31.35 23.48 11.96
N ASP A 439 -31.66 24.67 12.49
CA ASP A 439 -31.71 24.87 13.94
C ASP A 439 -32.84 24.07 14.62
N GLU A 440 -33.95 23.86 13.91
CA GLU A 440 -35.03 22.97 14.34
C GLU A 440 -34.54 21.50 14.42
N GLN A 441 -33.86 21.02 13.37
CA GLN A 441 -33.29 19.67 13.37
C GLN A 441 -32.23 19.48 14.46
N LYS A 442 -31.41 20.50 14.76
CA LYS A 442 -30.46 20.46 15.89
C LYS A 442 -31.19 20.33 17.23
N SER A 443 -32.29 21.06 17.41
CA SER A 443 -33.13 20.99 18.61
C SER A 443 -33.71 19.58 18.79
N ASP A 444 -34.29 19.02 17.72
CA ASP A 444 -34.86 17.68 17.71
C ASP A 444 -33.81 16.59 17.97
N PHE A 445 -32.63 16.73 17.36
CA PHE A 445 -31.52 15.81 17.57
C PHE A 445 -30.94 15.91 18.99
N ALA A 446 -30.92 17.09 19.59
CA ALA A 446 -30.55 17.27 21.00
C ALA A 446 -31.59 16.68 21.96
N ALA A 447 -32.88 16.66 21.58
CA ALA A 447 -33.95 16.12 22.41
C ALA A 447 -33.78 14.61 22.70
N VAL A 448 -33.11 13.88 21.81
CA VAL A 448 -32.85 12.43 21.98
C VAL A 448 -31.54 12.12 22.74
N ASP A 449 -30.78 13.12 23.16
CA ASP A 449 -29.52 12.94 23.91
C ASP A 449 -29.71 12.15 25.22
N GLY A 450 -30.87 12.31 25.87
CA GLY A 450 -31.22 11.59 27.09
C GLY A 450 -31.21 10.06 26.94
N VAL A 451 -31.40 9.54 25.73
CA VAL A 451 -31.43 8.10 25.44
C VAL A 451 -30.07 7.43 25.73
N PHE A 452 -28.97 8.16 25.55
CA PHE A 452 -27.62 7.60 25.60
C PHE A 452 -26.92 7.79 26.95
N LYS A 453 -27.35 8.76 27.77
CA LYS A 453 -26.62 9.17 28.99
C LYS A 453 -26.39 8.04 30.00
N ASN A 454 -27.32 7.10 30.10
CA ASN A 454 -27.27 5.99 31.06
C ASN A 454 -26.81 4.66 30.44
N LEU A 455 -26.34 4.65 29.18
CA LEU A 455 -25.93 3.39 28.53
C LEU A 455 -24.73 2.74 29.21
N TYR A 456 -23.81 3.51 29.78
CA TYR A 456 -22.69 2.93 30.52
C TYR A 456 -23.18 2.12 31.72
N SER A 457 -23.98 2.72 32.60
CA SER A 457 -24.51 2.03 33.78
C SER A 457 -25.45 0.88 33.40
N ASP A 458 -26.34 1.11 32.43
CA ASP A 458 -27.44 0.19 32.16
C ASP A 458 -27.06 -0.99 31.26
N VAL A 459 -25.98 -0.86 30.47
CA VAL A 459 -25.61 -1.84 29.43
C VAL A 459 -24.15 -2.25 29.54
N TYR A 460 -23.21 -1.31 29.49
CA TYR A 460 -21.80 -1.65 29.28
C TYR A 460 -21.03 -2.03 30.54
N SER A 461 -21.43 -1.52 31.71
CA SER A 461 -20.71 -1.73 32.97
C SER A 461 -20.60 -3.21 33.35
N SER A 462 -21.71 -3.95 33.31
CA SER A 462 -21.77 -5.35 33.75
C SER A 462 -20.94 -6.31 32.89
N PRO A 463 -21.00 -6.29 31.54
CA PRO A 463 -20.14 -7.14 30.71
C PRO A 463 -18.65 -6.85 30.88
N ILE A 464 -18.29 -5.58 31.04
CA ILE A 464 -16.91 -5.18 31.25
C ILE A 464 -16.37 -5.71 32.58
N THR A 465 -17.14 -5.58 33.67
CA THR A 465 -16.72 -6.09 34.98
C THR A 465 -16.60 -7.61 35.00
N ALA A 466 -17.49 -8.33 34.31
CA ALA A 466 -17.48 -9.79 34.25
C ALA A 466 -16.20 -10.34 33.61
N SER A 467 -15.63 -9.64 32.62
CA SER A 467 -14.38 -10.05 31.97
C SER A 467 -13.14 -9.97 32.86
N SER A 468 -13.19 -9.19 33.94
CA SER A 468 -12.08 -9.03 34.89
C SER A 468 -12.14 -10.01 36.06
N GLU A 469 -13.16 -10.87 36.12
CA GLU A 469 -13.30 -11.90 37.15
C GLU A 469 -12.42 -13.12 36.83
N GLN A 470 -11.82 -13.74 37.86
CA GLN A 470 -10.94 -14.91 37.70
C GLN A 470 -11.64 -16.13 37.07
N SER A 471 -12.96 -16.15 37.02
CA SER A 471 -13.80 -17.22 36.45
C SER A 471 -14.42 -16.86 35.09
N ALA A 472 -13.95 -15.80 34.41
CA ALA A 472 -14.52 -15.35 33.14
C ALA A 472 -14.49 -16.46 32.06
N SER A 473 -15.62 -16.68 31.40
CA SER A 473 -15.71 -17.61 30.27
C SER A 473 -15.26 -16.97 28.96
N GLU A 474 -14.97 -17.78 27.93
CA GLU A 474 -14.64 -17.27 26.59
C GLU A 474 -15.78 -16.40 26.01
N ASP A 475 -17.02 -16.72 26.32
CA ASP A 475 -18.19 -15.95 25.92
C ASP A 475 -18.25 -14.59 26.62
N ASP A 476 -17.88 -14.51 27.91
CA ASP A 476 -17.80 -13.24 28.65
C ASP A 476 -16.74 -12.32 28.03
N ILE A 477 -15.60 -12.87 27.61
CA ILE A 477 -14.54 -12.12 26.92
C ILE A 477 -15.06 -11.58 25.58
N LYS A 478 -15.72 -12.40 24.76
CA LYS A 478 -16.29 -11.95 23.47
C LYS A 478 -17.37 -10.89 23.64
N ILE A 479 -18.20 -10.97 24.68
CA ILE A 479 -19.17 -9.92 24.99
C ILE A 479 -18.46 -8.63 25.43
N ALA A 480 -17.39 -8.75 26.23
CA ALA A 480 -16.61 -7.60 26.66
C ALA A 480 -15.90 -6.89 25.50
N VAL A 481 -15.45 -7.60 24.47
CA VAL A 481 -14.91 -7.01 23.22
C VAL A 481 -15.92 -6.01 22.64
N GLU A 482 -17.16 -6.46 22.41
CA GLU A 482 -18.23 -5.61 21.87
C GLU A 482 -18.61 -4.47 22.83
N ALA A 483 -18.59 -4.73 24.14
CA ALA A 483 -18.90 -3.72 25.15
C ALA A 483 -17.85 -2.60 25.19
N VAL A 484 -16.57 -2.94 25.15
CA VAL A 484 -15.44 -2.00 25.17
C VAL A 484 -15.44 -1.12 23.92
N GLN A 485 -15.72 -1.69 22.75
CA GLN A 485 -15.91 -0.90 21.52
C GLN A 485 -17.04 0.13 21.68
N GLY A 486 -18.18 -0.30 22.24
CA GLY A 486 -19.33 0.55 22.53
C GLY A 486 -19.02 1.67 23.51
N VAL A 487 -18.26 1.39 24.56
CA VAL A 487 -17.80 2.39 25.54
C VAL A 487 -16.93 3.46 24.87
N GLY A 488 -15.99 3.06 24.01
CA GLY A 488 -15.18 4.00 23.24
C GLY A 488 -16.05 4.94 22.37
N ALA A 489 -17.06 4.39 21.70
CA ALA A 489 -18.02 5.16 20.90
C ALA A 489 -18.93 6.06 21.76
N LEU A 490 -19.33 5.61 22.95
CA LEU A 490 -20.20 6.34 23.87
C LEU A 490 -19.51 7.56 24.48
N VAL A 491 -18.28 7.41 24.96
CA VAL A 491 -17.49 8.52 25.52
C VAL A 491 -17.18 9.57 24.46
N SER A 492 -17.06 9.15 23.20
CA SER A 492 -16.81 10.04 22.05
C SER A 492 -18.03 10.88 21.63
N GLN A 493 -19.22 10.61 22.18
CA GLN A 493 -20.44 11.35 21.85
C GLN A 493 -20.36 12.81 22.32
N LYS A 494 -20.82 13.73 21.47
CA LYS A 494 -20.95 15.15 21.79
C LYS A 494 -22.41 15.54 21.98
N ALA A 495 -22.65 16.48 22.90
CA ALA A 495 -23.92 17.17 23.04
C ALA A 495 -24.03 18.25 21.97
N ILE A 496 -25.19 18.37 21.33
CA ILE A 496 -25.44 19.44 20.35
C ILE A 496 -25.77 20.72 21.11
N GLN A 497 -24.97 21.78 20.90
CA GLN A 497 -25.20 23.09 21.50
C GLN A 497 -25.94 24.00 20.51
N LEU A 498 -26.95 24.73 21.01
CA LEU A 498 -27.67 25.77 20.27
C LEU A 498 -26.94 27.11 20.48
N GLY A 499 -26.07 27.51 19.55
CA GLY A 499 -25.30 28.76 19.64
C GLY A 499 -24.01 28.76 18.80
N SER A 500 -23.39 29.95 18.65
CA SER A 500 -22.26 30.18 17.72
C SER A 500 -20.85 30.08 18.32
N ASP A 501 -20.67 29.60 19.56
CA ASP A 501 -19.34 29.56 20.21
C ASP A 501 -18.86 28.15 20.60
N SER A 502 -17.62 27.89 20.17
CA SER A 502 -16.58 26.92 20.49
C SER A 502 -16.85 25.65 21.33
N ASP A 503 -16.31 24.53 20.86
CA ASP A 503 -16.14 23.23 21.53
C ASP A 503 -17.41 22.58 22.08
N ALA A 504 -18.10 21.86 21.21
CA ALA A 504 -19.21 20.97 21.59
C ALA A 504 -18.80 20.06 22.75
N ALA A 505 -19.40 20.30 23.91
CA ALA A 505 -19.16 19.55 25.14
C ALA A 505 -19.48 18.06 24.94
N LEU A 506 -18.74 17.19 25.64
CA LEU A 506 -19.03 15.76 25.68
C LEU A 506 -20.45 15.51 26.21
N LEU A 507 -21.11 14.49 25.67
CA LEU A 507 -22.45 14.09 26.10
C LEU A 507 -22.44 13.57 27.54
N LEU A 508 -21.39 12.84 27.91
CA LEU A 508 -21.17 12.35 29.27
C LEU A 508 -20.38 13.37 30.12
N PRO A 509 -20.60 13.41 31.45
CA PRO A 509 -19.80 14.23 32.35
C PRO A 509 -18.32 13.86 32.30
N LYS A 510 -17.43 14.85 32.35
CA LYS A 510 -15.96 14.65 32.30
C LYS A 510 -15.44 13.71 33.40
N ALA A 511 -16.01 13.78 34.60
CA ALA A 511 -15.66 12.91 35.72
C ALA A 511 -15.95 11.42 35.40
N LEU A 512 -17.13 11.14 34.85
CA LEU A 512 -17.51 9.79 34.42
C LEU A 512 -16.62 9.31 33.26
N CYS A 513 -16.27 10.18 32.31
CA CYS A 513 -15.35 9.82 31.23
C CYS A 513 -13.96 9.41 31.76
N SER A 514 -13.47 10.10 32.80
CA SER A 514 -12.19 9.78 33.45
C SER A 514 -12.25 8.44 34.19
N GLU A 515 -13.35 8.19 34.91
CA GLU A 515 -13.61 6.93 35.59
C GLU A 515 -13.65 5.75 34.60
N ILE A 516 -14.42 5.90 33.52
CA ILE A 516 -14.51 4.91 32.43
C ILE A 516 -13.12 4.65 31.83
N GLY A 517 -12.36 5.70 31.51
CA GLY A 517 -11.02 5.56 30.94
C GLY A 517 -10.07 4.76 31.84
N LEU A 518 -10.12 4.98 33.15
CA LEU A 518 -9.33 4.22 34.13
C LEU A 518 -9.78 2.75 34.23
N TYR A 519 -11.09 2.48 34.22
CA TYR A 519 -11.59 1.10 34.23
C TYR A 519 -11.20 0.34 32.97
N VAL A 520 -11.34 0.95 31.78
CA VAL A 520 -10.93 0.33 30.51
C VAL A 520 -9.42 0.08 30.51
N PHE A 521 -8.62 0.97 31.09
CA PHE A 521 -7.17 0.77 31.25
C PHE A 521 -6.85 -0.43 32.13
N TYR A 522 -7.60 -0.61 33.23
CA TYR A 522 -7.43 -1.75 34.14
C TYR A 522 -7.70 -3.11 33.48
N ILE A 523 -8.63 -3.19 32.51
CA ILE A 523 -8.85 -4.40 31.70
C ILE A 523 -7.58 -4.78 30.94
N ALA A 524 -6.92 -3.80 30.30
CA ALA A 524 -5.69 -4.07 29.56
C ALA A 524 -4.57 -4.60 30.47
N LEU A 525 -4.49 -4.07 31.70
CA LEU A 525 -3.51 -4.50 32.70
C LEU A 525 -3.75 -5.94 33.14
N HIS A 526 -5.01 -6.32 33.36
CA HIS A 526 -5.37 -7.71 33.69
C HIS A 526 -5.06 -8.69 32.55
N GLY A 527 -5.32 -8.30 31.30
CA GLY A 527 -4.97 -9.14 30.16
C GLY A 527 -3.48 -9.42 30.06
N PHE A 528 -2.61 -8.49 30.48
CA PHE A 528 -1.17 -8.68 30.49
C PHE A 528 -0.67 -9.68 31.54
N ASP A 529 -1.40 -9.86 32.65
CA ASP A 529 -1.05 -10.80 33.73
C ASP A 529 -1.62 -12.22 33.48
N SER A 530 -2.51 -12.39 32.49
CA SER A 530 -3.15 -13.69 32.19
C SER A 530 -2.21 -14.64 31.43
N SER A 531 -1.89 -15.80 32.02
CA SER A 531 -0.91 -16.77 31.46
C SER A 531 -1.48 -17.72 30.41
N TYR A 532 -2.72 -17.53 29.95
CA TYR A 532 -3.39 -18.42 29.00
C TYR A 532 -3.58 -17.73 27.63
N PRO A 533 -2.83 -18.13 26.59
CA PRO A 533 -3.02 -17.60 25.24
C PRO A 533 -4.34 -18.12 24.67
N CYS A 534 -5.37 -17.28 24.65
CA CYS A 534 -6.64 -17.49 23.97
C CYS A 534 -6.86 -16.33 23.00
N SER A 535 -7.21 -16.60 21.74
CA SER A 535 -7.39 -15.57 20.70
C SER A 535 -8.37 -14.47 21.12
N SER A 536 -9.43 -14.83 21.85
CA SER A 536 -10.43 -13.90 22.36
C SER A 536 -9.85 -12.88 23.36
N SER A 537 -8.79 -13.24 24.09
CA SER A 537 -8.09 -12.34 25.04
C SER A 537 -7.27 -11.28 24.30
N ASP A 538 -6.60 -11.69 23.21
CA ASP A 538 -5.85 -10.77 22.35
C ASP A 538 -6.78 -9.77 21.64
N ASP A 539 -7.95 -10.24 21.18
CA ASP A 539 -8.99 -9.39 20.60
C ASP A 539 -9.49 -8.34 21.61
N LEU A 540 -9.72 -8.75 22.87
CA LEU A 540 -10.12 -7.84 23.95
C LEU A 540 -9.04 -6.79 24.23
N LEU A 541 -7.76 -7.17 24.30
CA LEU A 541 -6.65 -6.23 24.48
C LEU A 541 -6.58 -5.21 23.34
N ASN A 542 -6.73 -5.65 22.10
CA ASN A 542 -6.69 -4.78 20.93
C ASN A 542 -7.85 -3.78 20.91
N GLU A 543 -9.09 -4.23 21.14
CA GLU A 543 -10.24 -3.33 21.22
C GLU A 543 -10.19 -2.41 22.45
N THR A 544 -9.63 -2.86 23.57
CA THR A 544 -9.34 -2.03 24.74
C THR A 544 -8.37 -0.91 24.42
N ALA A 545 -7.27 -1.21 23.72
CA ALA A 545 -6.33 -0.19 23.28
C ALA A 545 -6.99 0.84 22.35
N LYS A 546 -7.79 0.40 21.37
CA LYS A 546 -8.55 1.29 20.47
C LYS A 546 -9.58 2.14 21.21
N ALA A 547 -10.31 1.56 22.16
CA ALA A 547 -11.27 2.27 22.98
C ALA A 547 -10.59 3.34 23.84
N LEU A 548 -9.47 3.01 24.50
CA LEU A 548 -8.68 3.97 25.27
C LEU A 548 -8.15 5.11 24.41
N PHE A 549 -7.66 4.81 23.21
CA PHE A 549 -7.24 5.81 22.24
C PHE A 549 -8.40 6.77 21.91
N ARG A 550 -9.58 6.24 21.56
CA ARG A 550 -10.79 7.05 21.27
C ARG A 550 -11.24 7.88 22.48
N ILE A 551 -11.23 7.30 23.68
CA ILE A 551 -11.57 7.99 24.93
C ILE A 551 -10.63 9.17 25.17
N ASN A 552 -9.31 8.98 25.00
CA ASN A 552 -8.33 10.05 25.19
C ASN A 552 -8.39 11.10 24.08
N GLN A 553 -8.78 10.72 22.85
CA GLN A 553 -9.04 11.68 21.78
C GLN A 553 -10.25 12.58 22.10
N ALA A 554 -11.31 12.01 22.69
CA ALA A 554 -12.50 12.74 23.12
C ALA A 554 -12.25 13.55 24.41
N HIS A 555 -11.45 13.03 25.34
CA HIS A 555 -11.12 13.62 26.63
C HIS A 555 -9.61 13.59 26.92
N PRO A 556 -8.81 14.53 26.35
CA PRO A 556 -7.34 14.51 26.48
C PRO A 556 -6.80 14.60 27.91
N ALA A 557 -7.57 15.15 28.85
CA ALA A 557 -7.19 15.24 30.26
C ALA A 557 -7.15 13.87 30.97
N GLY A 558 -7.81 12.85 30.40
CA GLY A 558 -7.83 11.48 30.93
C GLY A 558 -6.49 10.75 30.81
N PHE A 559 -5.53 11.28 30.05
CA PHE A 559 -4.23 10.63 29.83
C PHE A 559 -3.31 10.71 31.05
N ARG A 560 -3.33 11.83 31.78
CA ARG A 560 -2.43 12.06 32.93
C ARG A 560 -2.60 11.02 34.05
N PRO A 561 -3.84 10.67 34.49
CA PRO A 561 -4.04 9.58 35.44
C PRO A 561 -3.44 8.23 35.00
N LEU A 562 -3.40 7.94 33.70
CA LEU A 562 -2.81 6.69 33.19
C LEU A 562 -1.28 6.69 33.34
N ILE A 563 -0.65 7.85 33.10
CA ILE A 563 0.79 8.05 33.31
C ILE A 563 1.13 7.99 34.80
N ASP A 564 0.35 8.64 35.66
CA ASP A 564 0.55 8.60 37.11
C ASP A 564 0.54 7.16 37.63
N TRP A 565 -0.35 6.31 37.10
CA TRP A 565 -0.37 4.89 37.41
C TRP A 565 0.87 4.15 36.90
N PHE A 566 1.31 4.42 35.66
CA PHE A 566 2.53 3.82 35.11
C PHE A 566 3.78 4.13 35.95
N VAL A 567 3.88 5.35 36.50
CA VAL A 567 4.94 5.71 37.46
C VAL A 567 4.91 4.80 38.69
N THR A 568 3.73 4.47 39.23
CA THR A 568 3.63 3.55 40.38
C THR A 568 4.12 2.13 40.05
N VAL A 569 3.89 1.64 38.83
CA VAL A 569 4.41 0.34 38.36
C VAL A 569 5.93 0.36 38.26
N ILE A 570 6.50 1.42 37.69
CA ILE A 570 7.96 1.57 37.58
C ILE A 570 8.57 1.56 38.98
N HIS A 571 8.02 2.37 39.91
CA HIS A 571 8.53 2.47 41.28
C HIS A 571 8.48 1.14 42.02
N GLY A 572 7.40 0.36 41.86
CA GLY A 572 7.30 -0.99 42.42
C GLY A 572 8.29 -2.00 41.82
N SER A 573 8.70 -1.79 40.56
CA SER A 573 9.59 -2.68 39.81
C SER A 573 11.08 -2.38 40.01
N ARG A 574 11.46 -1.28 40.67
CA ARG A 574 12.87 -0.85 40.80
C ARG A 574 13.75 -1.81 41.59
N GLN A 575 13.16 -2.54 42.53
CA GLN A 575 13.85 -3.52 43.38
C GLN A 575 13.63 -4.96 42.93
N ASP A 576 12.83 -5.16 41.88
CA ASP A 576 12.51 -6.47 41.34
C ASP A 576 13.40 -6.77 40.13
N GLU A 577 14.23 -7.82 40.24
CA GLU A 577 15.10 -8.29 39.16
C GLU A 577 14.41 -9.33 38.24
N SER A 578 13.12 -9.62 38.48
CA SER A 578 12.32 -10.55 37.68
C SER A 578 12.15 -10.08 36.23
N ASP A 579 12.04 -11.04 35.31
CA ASP A 579 11.71 -10.74 33.91
C ASP A 579 10.29 -10.16 33.79
N GLU A 580 9.38 -10.59 34.67
CA GLU A 580 7.97 -10.17 34.73
C GLU A 580 7.82 -8.66 34.96
N ALA A 581 8.61 -8.08 35.86
CA ALA A 581 8.58 -6.64 36.13
C ALA A 581 9.00 -5.81 34.90
N SER A 582 10.05 -6.24 34.18
CA SER A 582 10.52 -5.56 32.97
C SER A 582 9.53 -5.70 31.80
N GLU A 583 8.90 -6.87 31.66
CA GLU A 583 7.88 -7.13 30.65
C GLU A 583 6.62 -6.28 30.89
N LYS A 584 6.20 -6.14 32.15
CA LYS A 584 5.07 -5.30 32.54
C LYS A 584 5.31 -3.82 32.19
N ILE A 585 6.50 -3.29 32.49
CA ILE A 585 6.88 -1.93 32.08
C ILE A 585 6.80 -1.78 30.56
N GLN A 586 7.34 -2.74 29.81
CA GLN A 586 7.36 -2.68 28.35
C GLN A 586 5.94 -2.72 27.75
N LYS A 587 5.07 -3.62 28.22
CA LYS A 587 3.68 -3.74 27.75
C LYS A 587 2.88 -2.48 28.03
N VAL A 588 2.97 -1.94 29.24
CA VAL A 588 2.25 -0.71 29.62
C VAL A 588 2.77 0.51 28.86
N ALA A 589 4.09 0.64 28.71
CA ALA A 589 4.69 1.72 27.93
C ALA A 589 4.23 1.68 26.46
N ALA A 590 4.17 0.48 25.85
CA ALA A 590 3.69 0.31 24.49
C ALA A 590 2.19 0.67 24.35
N LEU A 591 1.35 0.30 25.32
CA LEU A 591 -0.06 0.68 25.35
C LEU A 591 -0.23 2.21 25.45
N LEU A 592 0.49 2.86 26.36
CA LEU A 592 0.43 4.32 26.53
C LEU A 592 0.97 5.06 25.31
N ALA A 593 2.02 4.53 24.68
CA ALA A 593 2.55 5.04 23.43
C ALA A 593 1.50 4.97 22.31
N TYR A 594 0.78 3.85 22.18
CA TYR A 594 -0.32 3.73 21.23
C TYR A 594 -1.47 4.71 21.55
N VAL A 595 -1.92 4.76 22.80
CA VAL A 595 -3.06 5.60 23.24
C VAL A 595 -2.76 7.09 23.09
N GLY A 596 -1.52 7.53 23.34
CA GLY A 596 -1.14 8.95 23.29
C GLY A 596 -0.56 9.42 21.95
N CYS A 597 0.00 8.52 21.14
CA CYS A 597 0.85 8.91 20.00
C CYS A 597 0.53 8.24 18.66
N SER A 598 -0.49 7.38 18.53
CA SER A 598 -0.69 6.55 17.32
C SER A 598 -1.33 7.27 16.12
N GLU A 599 -2.17 8.28 16.33
CA GLU A 599 -2.79 9.07 15.26
C GLU A 599 -2.94 10.55 15.63
N LEU A 600 -2.87 11.41 14.61
CA LEU A 600 -3.06 12.84 14.77
C LEU A 600 -4.55 13.12 15.05
N SER A 601 -4.86 13.62 16.25
CA SER A 601 -6.24 14.02 16.57
C SER A 601 -6.63 15.32 15.83
N LYS A 602 -7.91 15.71 15.93
CA LYS A 602 -8.38 17.04 15.46
C LYS A 602 -7.60 18.21 16.12
N SER A 603 -6.91 17.97 17.24
CA SER A 603 -6.05 18.91 17.96
C SER A 603 -4.61 18.36 18.04
N PRO A 604 -3.73 18.65 17.08
CA PRO A 604 -2.34 18.15 17.08
C PRO A 604 -1.52 18.61 18.30
N ILE A 605 -2.00 19.63 19.02
CA ILE A 605 -1.39 20.14 20.25
C ILE A 605 -1.49 19.10 21.38
N ASP A 606 -2.61 18.39 21.48
CA ASP A 606 -2.83 17.45 22.58
C ASP A 606 -1.99 16.19 22.42
N MET A 607 -1.85 15.69 21.18
CA MET A 607 -0.92 14.60 20.87
C MET A 607 0.54 14.99 21.21
N ARG A 608 0.98 16.21 20.88
CA ARG A 608 2.30 16.71 21.29
C ARG A 608 2.48 16.70 22.80
N ARG A 609 1.46 17.15 23.55
CA ARG A 609 1.48 17.16 25.02
C ARG A 609 1.56 15.74 25.59
N HIS A 610 0.78 14.80 25.06
CA HIS A 610 0.82 13.40 25.49
C HIS A 610 2.18 12.77 25.24
N PHE A 611 2.75 12.97 24.05
CA PHE A 611 4.10 12.52 23.71
C PHE A 611 5.16 13.11 24.64
N LEU A 612 5.20 14.44 24.80
CA LEU A 612 6.15 15.11 25.67
C LEU A 612 6.04 14.64 27.13
N HIS A 613 4.82 14.49 27.64
CA HIS A 613 4.60 14.04 29.01
C HIS A 613 5.10 12.60 29.23
N LEU A 614 4.75 11.69 28.32
CA LEU A 614 5.18 10.29 28.39
C LEU A 614 6.71 10.16 28.27
N ILE A 615 7.32 10.88 27.33
CA ILE A 615 8.78 10.91 27.13
C ILE A 615 9.50 11.51 28.33
N HIS A 616 9.00 12.62 28.88
CA HIS A 616 9.57 13.24 30.08
C HIS A 616 9.57 12.27 31.26
N VAL A 617 8.44 11.58 31.51
CA VAL A 617 8.36 10.59 32.58
C VAL A 617 9.33 9.43 32.36
N MET A 618 9.38 8.84 31.17
CA MET A 618 10.28 7.70 30.92
C MET A 618 11.76 8.09 30.98
N THR A 619 12.14 9.28 30.50
CA THR A 619 13.53 9.77 30.55
C THR A 619 13.95 10.12 31.98
N ALA A 620 13.09 10.76 32.77
CA ALA A 620 13.34 11.04 34.18
C ALA A 620 13.46 9.76 35.01
N GLU A 621 12.56 8.79 34.79
CA GLU A 621 12.59 7.49 35.46
C GLU A 621 13.83 6.66 35.07
N LEU A 622 14.24 6.72 33.80
CA LEU A 622 15.48 6.10 33.33
C LEU A 622 16.70 6.74 33.99
N GLU A 623 16.74 8.07 34.10
CA GLU A 623 17.82 8.77 34.76
C GLU A 623 17.94 8.40 36.24
N ILE A 624 16.81 8.32 36.95
CA ILE A 624 16.79 7.87 38.34
C ILE A 624 17.30 6.43 38.41
N ALA A 625 16.82 5.54 37.55
CA ALA A 625 17.23 4.14 37.51
C ALA A 625 18.73 3.96 37.23
N ILE A 626 19.34 4.80 36.39
CA ILE A 626 20.79 4.82 36.13
C ILE A 626 21.54 5.31 37.38
N LYS A 627 21.11 6.42 37.99
CA LYS A 627 21.74 6.99 39.20
C LYS A 627 21.68 6.04 40.40
N THR A 628 20.60 5.26 40.55
CA THR A 628 20.45 4.27 41.61
C THR A 628 21.02 2.89 41.25
N ASN A 629 21.62 2.73 40.06
CA ASN A 629 22.12 1.46 39.54
C ASN A 629 21.10 0.30 39.60
N ALA A 630 19.84 0.59 39.22
CA ALA A 630 18.78 -0.41 39.16
C ALA A 630 19.04 -1.46 38.05
N SER A 631 18.22 -2.51 37.97
CA SER A 631 18.37 -3.57 36.97
C SER A 631 18.45 -3.03 35.52
N LYS A 632 19.43 -3.51 34.75
CA LYS A 632 19.63 -3.11 33.34
C LYS A 632 18.45 -3.54 32.45
N LYS A 633 17.67 -4.54 32.87
CA LYS A 633 16.42 -4.94 32.21
C LYS A 633 15.36 -3.84 32.30
N VAL A 634 15.28 -3.13 33.43
CA VAL A 634 14.40 -1.96 33.61
C VAL A 634 14.86 -0.81 32.72
N TRP A 635 16.18 -0.58 32.59
CA TRP A 635 16.72 0.42 31.66
C TRP A 635 16.31 0.12 30.22
N CYS A 636 16.44 -1.15 29.81
CA CYS A 636 16.00 -1.61 28.49
C CYS A 636 14.49 -1.40 28.29
N ALA A 637 13.65 -1.78 29.26
CA ALA A 637 12.19 -1.64 29.16
C ALA A 637 11.74 -0.17 28.99
N LEU A 638 12.32 0.74 29.78
CA LEU A 638 12.07 2.18 29.66
C LEU A 638 12.51 2.74 28.30
N LEU A 639 13.68 2.34 27.82
CA LEU A 639 14.19 2.77 26.53
C LEU A 639 13.36 2.22 25.36
N VAL A 640 12.89 0.97 25.44
CA VAL A 640 11.93 0.41 24.47
C VAL A 640 10.64 1.21 24.47
N GLY A 641 10.15 1.67 25.63
CA GLY A 641 9.02 2.58 25.75
C GLY A 641 9.24 3.91 25.00
N ILE A 642 10.40 4.55 25.21
CA ILE A 642 10.80 5.79 24.52
C ILE A 642 10.83 5.58 23.00
N GLN A 643 11.45 4.49 22.53
CA GLN A 643 11.48 4.16 21.11
C GLN A 643 10.08 3.93 20.54
N THR A 644 9.23 3.20 21.27
CA THR A 644 7.87 2.86 20.81
C THR A 644 7.00 4.10 20.70
N ALA A 645 7.03 4.99 21.70
CA ALA A 645 6.36 6.29 21.64
C ALA A 645 6.85 7.14 20.47
N SER A 646 8.16 7.16 20.23
CA SER A 646 8.76 7.91 19.13
C SER A 646 8.38 7.38 17.75
N ARG A 647 8.29 6.05 17.59
CA ARG A 647 7.84 5.42 16.33
C ARG A 647 6.38 5.75 16.05
N TYR A 648 5.48 5.53 17.01
CA TYR A 648 4.06 5.86 16.85
C TYR A 648 3.87 7.34 16.50
N PHE A 649 4.57 8.24 17.21
CA PHE A 649 4.47 9.67 16.95
C PHE A 649 4.94 10.04 15.54
N ASN A 650 6.06 9.49 15.08
CA ASN A 650 6.57 9.75 13.73
C ASN A 650 5.62 9.20 12.67
N ASP A 651 5.11 7.98 12.84
CA ASP A 651 4.19 7.34 11.89
C ASP A 651 2.88 8.14 11.77
N ALA A 652 2.34 8.61 12.90
CA ALA A 652 1.19 9.49 12.94
C ALA A 652 1.44 10.81 12.18
N CYS A 653 2.62 11.42 12.33
CA CYS A 653 3.00 12.60 11.55
C CYS A 653 3.09 12.27 10.05
N LEU A 654 3.72 11.14 9.68
CA LEU A 654 3.94 10.73 8.29
C LEU A 654 2.65 10.43 7.52
N LYS A 655 1.59 9.95 8.18
CA LYS A 655 0.25 9.76 7.58
C LYS A 655 -0.30 11.05 6.95
N HIS A 656 0.16 12.22 7.39
CA HIS A 656 -0.25 13.54 6.88
C HIS A 656 0.74 14.16 5.87
N ASN A 657 1.67 13.37 5.32
CA ASN A 657 2.63 13.79 4.28
C ASN A 657 3.40 15.08 4.58
N PRO A 658 4.13 15.17 5.72
CA PRO A 658 4.90 16.36 6.09
C PRO A 658 6.09 16.54 5.15
N GLU A 659 6.57 17.79 5.04
CA GLU A 659 7.80 18.11 4.31
C GLU A 659 9.01 17.53 5.05
N LYS A 660 9.84 16.73 4.35
CA LYS A 660 10.90 15.91 4.98
C LYS A 660 12.31 16.52 4.94
N ASP A 661 12.53 17.55 4.14
CA ASP A 661 13.87 18.10 3.86
C ASP A 661 13.93 19.62 4.03
N GLN A 662 13.13 20.14 4.96
CA GLN A 662 13.22 21.54 5.37
C GLN A 662 14.43 21.71 6.32
N ALA A 663 15.41 22.53 5.94
CA ALA A 663 16.60 22.79 6.74
C ALA A 663 16.24 23.34 8.14
N PHE A 664 16.97 22.90 9.17
CA PHE A 664 16.84 23.43 10.52
C PHE A 664 17.72 24.68 10.71
N ASP A 665 17.32 25.53 11.65
CA ASP A 665 18.26 26.53 12.18
C ASP A 665 19.19 25.86 13.18
N GLY A 666 20.38 25.47 12.73
CA GLY A 666 21.41 24.84 13.56
C GLY A 666 22.02 25.74 14.62
N THR A 667 21.73 27.04 14.61
CA THR A 667 22.34 28.01 15.54
C THR A 667 21.70 27.88 16.92
N MET A 668 22.49 27.41 17.90
CA MET A 668 22.02 27.16 19.27
C MET A 668 20.74 26.29 19.30
N TRP A 669 20.65 25.30 18.40
CA TRP A 669 19.46 24.46 18.25
C TRP A 669 19.05 23.80 19.57
N LEU A 670 20.02 23.36 20.38
CA LEU A 670 19.78 22.73 21.68
C LEU A 670 19.07 23.68 22.64
N TYR A 671 19.62 24.90 22.81
CA TYR A 671 19.02 25.95 23.64
C TYR A 671 17.60 26.30 23.19
N ARG A 672 17.35 26.39 21.88
CA ARG A 672 16.01 26.71 21.37
C ARG A 672 14.99 25.61 21.69
N VAL A 673 15.41 24.36 21.58
CA VAL A 673 14.56 23.19 21.85
C VAL A 673 14.28 23.08 23.34
N THR A 674 15.27 23.25 24.21
CA THR A 674 15.10 23.21 25.67
C THR A 674 14.39 24.45 26.21
N TYR A 675 14.46 25.59 25.52
CA TYR A 675 13.63 26.77 25.82
C TYR A 675 12.16 26.54 25.45
N LYS A 676 11.92 25.95 24.28
CA LYS A 676 10.55 25.65 23.79
C LYS A 676 9.90 24.50 24.58
N PHE A 677 10.69 23.54 25.05
CA PHE A 677 10.26 22.37 25.82
C PHE A 677 11.10 22.23 27.09
N PRO A 678 10.79 23.01 28.14
CA PRO A 678 11.54 23.02 29.40
C PRO A 678 11.61 21.65 30.09
N GLU A 679 10.66 20.75 29.82
CA GLU A 679 10.61 19.38 30.34
C GLU A 679 11.86 18.56 29.96
N LEU A 680 12.60 18.97 28.93
CA LEU A 680 13.84 18.31 28.50
C LEU A 680 15.09 18.77 29.27
N GLN A 681 15.06 19.95 29.90
CA GLN A 681 16.26 20.56 30.52
C GLN A 681 16.89 19.65 31.58
N ALA A 682 16.07 19.05 32.43
CA ALA A 682 16.53 18.17 33.51
C ALA A 682 17.31 16.95 32.99
N PHE A 683 16.94 16.43 31.82
CA PHE A 683 17.60 15.26 31.21
C PHE A 683 18.79 15.65 30.32
N VAL A 684 18.78 16.84 29.73
CA VAL A 684 19.77 17.27 28.71
C VAL A 684 20.97 18.01 29.31
N ASP A 685 20.78 18.78 30.39
CA ASP A 685 21.82 19.63 30.98
C ASP A 685 22.28 19.15 32.38
N GLU A 686 23.55 18.79 32.50
CA GLU A 686 24.29 18.88 33.76
C GLU A 686 25.15 20.16 33.71
N LYS A 687 24.56 21.27 34.18
CA LYS A 687 25.18 22.60 34.47
C LYS A 687 26.21 23.12 33.45
N GLU A 688 25.74 23.84 32.42
CA GLU A 688 26.53 24.95 31.87
C GLU A 688 26.40 26.17 32.81
N GLU A 689 27.34 26.34 33.74
CA GLU A 689 27.62 27.67 34.27
C GLU A 689 28.54 28.39 33.28
N GLN A 690 28.00 29.27 32.44
CA GLN A 690 28.79 30.36 31.85
C GLN A 690 27.96 31.56 31.39
N ASP A 691 28.29 32.70 32.02
CA ASP A 691 28.14 34.10 31.62
C ASP A 691 26.81 34.59 31.03
N GLY A 692 25.87 34.90 31.93
CA GLY A 692 25.34 36.27 32.10
C GLY A 692 24.65 36.99 30.93
N ILE A 693 24.49 36.39 29.76
CA ILE A 693 23.79 36.98 28.62
C ILE A 693 22.69 36.01 28.18
N THR A 694 21.54 36.10 28.85
CA THR A 694 20.31 35.49 28.39
C THR A 694 19.89 36.21 27.11
N PRO A 695 19.88 35.57 25.93
CA PRO A 695 19.46 36.23 24.70
C PRO A 695 17.94 36.47 24.77
N SER A 696 17.52 37.73 24.78
CA SER A 696 16.12 38.11 24.63
C SER A 696 15.68 37.86 23.19
N TYR A 697 14.89 36.81 22.97
CA TYR A 697 14.18 36.56 21.71
C TYR A 697 12.67 36.59 21.96
N GLU A 698 12.10 37.79 21.95
CA GLU A 698 10.64 37.99 21.84
C GLU A 698 10.17 37.78 20.38
N THR A 699 10.36 36.59 19.80
CA THR A 699 9.71 36.27 18.51
C THR A 699 9.55 34.77 18.33
N ALA A 700 8.55 34.21 19.02
CA ALA A 700 7.80 33.06 18.52
C ALA A 700 6.44 33.07 19.23
N ALA A 701 5.55 34.00 18.83
CA ALA A 701 4.14 33.81 19.11
C ALA A 701 3.76 32.42 18.55
N PRO A 702 3.19 31.50 19.33
CA PRO A 702 2.78 30.21 18.81
C PRO A 702 1.77 30.46 17.68
N SER A 703 2.09 29.98 16.48
CA SER A 703 1.14 29.99 15.37
C SER A 703 -0.15 29.30 15.83
N LYS A 704 -1.30 29.94 15.61
CA LYS A 704 -2.61 29.40 16.01
C LYS A 704 -2.93 28.04 15.39
N GLU A 705 -2.22 27.64 14.33
CA GLU A 705 -2.30 26.33 13.71
C GLU A 705 -0.92 25.66 13.70
N LEU A 706 -0.87 24.41 14.19
CA LEU A 706 0.33 23.58 14.21
C LEU A 706 0.26 22.62 13.01
N THR A 707 1.14 22.81 12.02
CA THR A 707 1.20 21.94 10.84
C THR A 707 1.84 20.60 11.17
N ALA A 708 1.52 19.55 10.41
CA ALA A 708 2.16 18.23 10.54
C ALA A 708 3.69 18.30 10.36
N THR A 709 4.17 19.18 9.47
CA THR A 709 5.60 19.46 9.27
C THR A 709 6.24 20.05 10.53
N ALA A 710 5.63 21.08 11.13
CA ALA A 710 6.17 21.69 12.34
C ALA A 710 6.19 20.70 13.52
N LEU A 711 5.15 19.87 13.65
CA LEU A 711 5.06 18.83 14.66
C LEU A 711 6.16 17.77 14.50
N ARG A 712 6.40 17.32 13.26
CA ARG A 712 7.46 16.35 12.95
C ARG A 712 8.85 16.95 13.20
N ASN A 713 9.07 18.20 12.83
CA ASN A 713 10.34 18.90 13.08
C ASN A 713 10.62 19.05 14.58
N ASP A 714 9.60 19.43 15.37
CA ASP A 714 9.70 19.46 16.84
C ASP A 714 10.09 18.07 17.38
N PHE A 715 9.44 17.00 16.91
CA PHE A 715 9.76 15.63 17.30
C PHE A 715 11.20 15.22 17.00
N LEU A 716 11.72 15.50 15.80
CA LEU A 716 13.08 15.13 15.43
C LEU A 716 14.13 15.83 16.31
N LEU A 717 13.88 17.11 16.66
CA LEU A 717 14.76 17.87 17.53
C LEU A 717 14.67 17.41 19.00
N ILE A 718 13.47 17.08 19.50
CA ILE A 718 13.27 16.47 20.82
C ILE A 718 14.01 15.12 20.89
N GLY A 719 13.83 14.27 19.88
CA GLY A 719 14.50 12.98 19.76
C GLY A 719 16.02 13.12 19.77
N LEU A 720 16.56 14.08 19.02
CA LEU A 720 18.00 14.35 18.98
C LEU A 720 18.54 14.82 20.34
N ALA A 721 17.80 15.64 21.08
CA ALA A 721 18.17 16.07 22.43
C ALA A 721 18.23 14.88 23.40
N ILE A 722 17.28 13.94 23.31
CA ILE A 722 17.27 12.71 24.12
C ILE A 722 18.44 11.80 23.74
N VAL A 723 18.71 11.61 22.44
CA VAL A 723 19.88 10.86 21.95
C VAL A 723 21.17 11.42 22.53
N ARG A 724 21.35 12.75 22.50
CA ARG A 724 22.49 13.43 23.14
C ARG A 724 22.57 13.10 24.63
N GLY A 725 21.47 13.22 25.37
CA GLY A 725 21.43 12.91 26.81
C GLY A 725 21.80 11.46 27.15
N LEU A 726 21.38 10.50 26.30
CA LEU A 726 21.72 9.08 26.46
C LEU A 726 23.20 8.81 26.17
N TYR A 727 23.74 9.37 25.09
CA TYR A 727 25.15 9.19 24.71
C TYR A 727 26.11 9.79 25.73
N ARG A 728 25.80 10.99 26.28
CA ARG A 728 26.63 11.61 27.32
C ARG A 728 26.67 10.78 28.61
N ARG A 729 25.57 10.10 28.98
CA ARG A 729 25.52 9.21 30.15
C ARG A 729 26.21 7.86 29.90
N ALA A 730 26.23 7.41 28.65
CA ALA A 730 26.86 6.15 28.29
C ALA A 730 28.39 6.24 28.17
N THR A 731 28.96 7.45 28.04
CA THR A 731 30.39 7.67 27.74
C THR A 731 31.08 8.54 28.78
N THR A 732 32.36 8.25 29.05
CA THR A 732 33.26 9.06 29.90
C THR A 732 34.63 9.22 29.24
N THR A 733 35.40 10.22 29.66
CA THR A 733 36.74 10.48 29.10
C THR A 733 37.81 9.60 29.73
N VAL A 734 38.78 9.21 28.90
CA VAL A 734 40.02 8.54 29.32
C VAL A 734 41.20 9.45 29.01
N GLY A 735 42.24 9.38 29.84
CA GLY A 735 43.52 10.01 29.55
C GLY A 735 44.10 9.59 28.19
N PRO A 736 45.13 10.30 27.69
CA PRO A 736 45.71 10.05 26.37
C PRO A 736 46.04 8.56 26.16
N ILE A 737 45.53 7.98 25.07
CA ILE A 737 45.83 6.59 24.67
C ILE A 737 47.35 6.47 24.42
N ALA A 738 47.95 5.32 24.76
CA ALA A 738 49.36 5.06 24.47
C ALA A 738 49.68 5.34 22.99
N GLY A 739 50.54 6.33 22.73
CA GLY A 739 50.90 6.78 21.37
C GLY A 739 50.22 8.07 20.86
N SER A 740 49.23 8.62 21.58
CA SER A 740 48.52 9.86 21.20
C SER A 740 48.44 10.86 22.37
N THR A 741 48.50 12.17 22.09
CA THR A 741 48.30 13.24 23.09
C THR A 741 46.83 13.69 23.21
N LYS A 742 45.91 13.06 22.48
CA LYS A 742 44.49 13.46 22.39
C LYS A 742 43.60 12.66 23.36
N PRO A 743 42.54 13.28 23.93
CA PRO A 743 41.55 12.60 24.76
C PRO A 743 40.72 11.60 23.94
N ALA A 744 40.28 10.52 24.58
CA ALA A 744 39.41 9.49 24.00
C ALA A 744 38.22 9.19 24.91
N LEU A 745 37.16 8.58 24.37
CA LEU A 745 35.99 8.15 25.15
C LEU A 745 36.03 6.64 25.41
N GLN A 746 35.53 6.26 26.59
CA GLN A 746 35.16 4.88 26.93
C GLN A 746 33.73 4.85 27.48
N LEU A 747 33.20 3.66 27.75
CA LEU A 747 31.93 3.54 28.46
C LEU A 747 32.08 3.97 29.92
N CYS A 748 31.03 4.55 30.50
CA CYS A 748 31.01 4.92 31.90
C CYS A 748 31.15 3.69 32.84
N ASP A 749 31.58 3.91 34.08
CA ASP A 749 31.84 2.83 35.04
C ASP A 749 30.61 1.98 35.39
N SER A 750 29.39 2.53 35.20
CA SER A 750 28.13 1.78 35.36
C SER A 750 27.82 0.83 34.18
N LEU A 751 28.57 0.96 33.08
CA LEU A 751 28.49 0.18 31.84
C LEU A 751 29.87 -0.42 31.49
N SER A 752 30.66 -0.82 32.50
CA SER A 752 31.98 -1.43 32.30
C SER A 752 31.99 -2.94 32.57
N GLY A 753 30.81 -3.57 32.67
CA GLY A 753 30.65 -4.99 32.94
C GLY A 753 30.97 -5.83 31.71
N LEU A 754 32.24 -6.26 31.59
CA LEU A 754 32.63 -7.24 30.59
C LEU A 754 31.82 -8.54 30.83
N ASP A 755 30.81 -8.77 29.99
CA ASP A 755 29.95 -9.97 29.85
C ASP A 755 28.49 -9.90 30.38
N ASP A 756 27.94 -8.73 30.71
CA ASP A 756 26.48 -8.61 30.98
C ASP A 756 25.66 -8.45 29.68
N SER A 757 24.96 -9.50 29.26
CA SER A 757 24.07 -9.49 28.10
C SER A 757 23.02 -8.36 28.10
N SER A 758 22.60 -7.89 29.29
CA SER A 758 21.64 -6.80 29.44
C SER A 758 22.27 -5.43 29.15
N GLU A 759 23.55 -5.26 29.46
CA GLU A 759 24.33 -4.06 29.15
C GLU A 759 24.49 -3.90 27.63
N TYR A 760 24.87 -4.97 26.94
CA TYR A 760 24.94 -4.98 25.48
C TYR A 760 23.58 -4.69 24.84
N ARG A 761 22.50 -5.28 25.36
CA ARG A 761 21.14 -5.01 24.88
C ARG A 761 20.77 -3.53 25.06
N TYR A 762 21.10 -2.92 26.20
CA TYR A 762 20.89 -1.50 26.42
C TYR A 762 21.66 -0.63 25.42
N LEU A 763 22.96 -0.90 25.20
CA LEU A 763 23.78 -0.15 24.24
C LEU A 763 23.25 -0.26 22.81
N HIS A 764 22.80 -1.46 22.40
CA HIS A 764 22.14 -1.65 21.10
C HIS A 764 20.84 -0.85 21.01
N LEU A 765 20.00 -0.84 22.05
CA LEU A 765 18.79 -0.03 22.06
C LEU A 765 19.10 1.48 22.00
N VAL A 766 20.17 1.96 22.64
CA VAL A 766 20.59 3.37 22.54
C VAL A 766 21.04 3.70 21.11
N SER A 767 21.86 2.83 20.52
CA SER A 767 22.33 2.92 19.13
C SER A 767 21.16 2.91 18.14
N ASP A 768 20.20 2.00 18.30
CA ASP A 768 19.05 1.84 17.42
C ASP A 768 18.11 3.05 17.49
N PHE A 769 17.94 3.65 18.68
CA PHE A 769 17.16 4.88 18.83
C PHE A 769 17.82 6.05 18.12
N ALA A 770 19.14 6.21 18.26
CA ALA A 770 19.88 7.23 17.55
C ALA A 770 19.83 7.04 16.04
N SER A 771 20.02 5.80 15.57
CA SER A 771 19.89 5.43 14.16
C SER A 771 18.50 5.78 13.63
N PHE A 772 17.44 5.47 14.36
CA PHE A 772 16.06 5.81 13.99
C PHE A 772 15.84 7.32 13.84
N ILE A 773 16.17 8.13 14.85
CA ILE A 773 15.96 9.58 14.81
C ILE A 773 16.74 10.23 13.66
N LEU A 774 17.99 9.84 13.46
CA LEU A 774 18.84 10.39 12.41
C LEU A 774 18.41 9.95 11.02
N ARG A 775 17.93 8.71 10.87
CA ARG A 775 17.40 8.19 9.60
C ARG A 775 16.13 8.92 9.18
N GLU A 776 15.33 9.40 10.14
CA GLU A 776 14.16 10.20 9.82
C GLU A 776 14.49 11.64 9.37
N MET A 777 15.75 12.09 9.50
CA MET A 777 16.19 13.41 9.05
C MET A 777 16.53 13.44 7.54
N GLY A 778 16.13 14.54 6.90
CA GLY A 778 16.54 14.89 5.55
C GLY A 778 18.04 15.20 5.44
N GLU A 779 18.56 15.27 4.21
CA GLU A 779 19.97 15.59 3.99
C GLU A 779 20.30 17.03 4.42
N THR A 780 19.44 17.97 4.08
CA THR A 780 19.60 19.38 4.48
C THR A 780 19.56 19.55 5.99
N GLN A 781 18.71 18.78 6.67
CA GLN A 781 18.56 18.77 8.12
C GLN A 781 19.84 18.29 8.81
N GLN A 782 20.37 17.12 8.40
CA GLN A 782 21.61 16.59 8.98
C GLN A 782 22.80 17.53 8.78
N VAL A 783 22.92 18.15 7.59
CA VAL A 783 23.99 19.11 7.30
C VAL A 783 23.82 20.40 8.10
N SER A 784 22.61 20.94 8.19
CA SER A 784 22.33 22.18 8.93
C SER A 784 22.64 22.09 10.42
N LEU A 785 22.48 20.89 11.01
CA LEU A 785 22.80 20.60 12.41
C LEU A 785 24.27 20.24 12.66
N LYS A 786 25.11 20.20 11.62
CA LYS A 786 26.53 19.78 11.72
C LYS A 786 26.72 18.42 12.40
N LEU A 787 25.89 17.44 12.02
CA LEU A 787 25.91 16.12 12.63
C LEU A 787 27.23 15.35 12.45
N ASP A 788 28.07 15.74 11.49
CA ASP A 788 29.43 15.21 11.35
C ASP A 788 30.29 15.48 12.59
N HIS A 789 30.10 16.60 13.28
CA HIS A 789 30.79 16.89 14.52
C HIS A 789 30.31 15.96 15.64
N TYR A 790 29.00 15.84 15.82
CA TYR A 790 28.39 15.01 16.86
C TYR A 790 28.67 13.51 16.68
N LEU A 791 28.81 13.07 15.43
CA LEU A 791 29.22 11.71 15.09
C LEU A 791 30.63 11.37 15.61
N LEU A 792 31.58 12.32 15.50
CA LEU A 792 32.97 12.10 15.89
C LEU A 792 33.18 12.18 17.40
N ASN A 793 32.47 13.07 18.07
CA ASN A 793 32.60 13.28 19.52
C ASN A 793 31.56 12.50 20.34
N LEU A 794 30.68 11.71 19.71
CA LEU A 794 29.59 10.99 20.38
C LEU A 794 28.73 11.91 21.27
N PHE A 795 28.44 13.12 20.80
CA PHE A 795 27.76 14.21 21.52
C PHE A 795 28.50 14.77 22.75
N GLN A 796 29.81 14.55 22.87
CA GLN A 796 30.70 15.16 23.87
C GLN A 796 31.51 16.32 23.25
N ASP A 797 30.82 17.30 22.67
CA ASP A 797 31.37 18.40 21.88
C ASP A 797 32.32 19.34 22.63
N GLU A 798 32.23 19.38 23.95
CA GLU A 798 33.13 20.12 24.84
C GLU A 798 34.47 19.39 25.08
N LEU A 799 34.50 18.06 24.95
CA LEU A 799 35.61 17.20 25.42
C LEU A 799 36.54 16.77 24.29
N ILE A 800 36.01 16.56 23.08
CA ILE A 800 36.79 16.12 21.91
C ILE A 800 36.64 17.14 20.77
N PRO A 801 37.66 17.97 20.52
CA PRO A 801 37.61 18.96 19.45
C PRO A 801 37.71 18.28 18.07
N VAL A 802 36.87 18.73 17.14
CA VAL A 802 36.86 18.22 15.76
C VAL A 802 38.05 18.79 14.98
N PRO A 803 38.80 17.95 14.22
CA PRO A 803 39.96 18.42 13.45
C PRO A 803 39.61 19.41 12.35
N ILE A 804 40.56 20.29 12.02
CA ILE A 804 40.46 21.21 10.88
C ILE A 804 40.63 20.43 9.56
N THR A 805 39.81 20.74 8.56
CA THR A 805 39.94 20.16 7.21
C THR A 805 41.28 20.55 6.58
N LEU A 806 42.08 19.55 6.19
CA LEU A 806 43.38 19.74 5.55
C LEU A 806 43.27 19.60 4.01
N PRO A 807 44.10 20.32 3.22
CA PRO A 807 44.26 20.07 1.79
C PRO A 807 44.69 18.61 1.51
N GLU A 808 44.41 18.09 0.31
CA GLU A 808 44.65 16.69 -0.06
C GLU A 808 46.10 16.22 0.16
N GLU A 809 47.09 17.02 -0.22
CA GLU A 809 48.51 16.73 0.04
C GLU A 809 48.84 16.70 1.54
N GLY A 810 48.25 17.62 2.31
CA GLY A 810 48.40 17.66 3.77
C GLY A 810 47.80 16.42 4.46
N ARG A 811 46.65 15.93 3.96
CA ARG A 811 46.01 14.69 4.43
C ARG A 811 46.86 13.46 4.12
N ARG A 812 47.40 13.38 2.90
CA ARG A 812 48.30 12.29 2.51
C ARG A 812 49.55 12.27 3.40
N LEU A 813 50.18 13.41 3.62
CA LEU A 813 51.35 13.54 4.50
C LEU A 813 51.05 13.17 5.96
N SER A 814 49.85 13.46 6.47
CA SER A 814 49.46 13.01 7.82
C SER A 814 49.27 11.49 7.91
N LEU A 815 48.73 10.88 6.86
CA LEU A 815 48.55 9.42 6.77
C LEU A 815 49.87 8.69 6.52
N ASP A 816 50.82 9.30 5.81
CA ASP A 816 52.17 8.75 5.61
C ASP A 816 53.01 8.76 6.89
N LYS A 817 52.75 9.72 7.80
CA LYS A 817 53.36 9.77 9.14
C LYS A 817 52.80 8.69 10.08
N TYR A 818 51.67 8.08 9.75
CA TYR A 818 51.11 6.99 10.53
C TYR A 818 51.94 5.72 10.36
N THR A 819 52.75 5.42 11.38
CA THR A 819 53.47 4.15 11.51
C THR A 819 52.60 3.15 12.24
N ASP A 820 52.62 1.90 11.77
CA ASP A 820 51.78 0.81 12.30
C ASP A 820 52.07 0.52 13.79
N GLU A 821 53.21 0.99 14.33
CA GLU A 821 53.65 0.86 15.73
C GLU A 821 53.09 1.95 16.68
N GLY A 822 52.56 3.06 16.16
CA GLY A 822 52.13 4.24 16.94
C GLY A 822 50.66 4.27 17.39
N GLY A 823 49.82 3.36 16.87
CA GLY A 823 48.37 3.33 17.15
C GLY A 823 47.58 4.49 16.50
N SER A 824 46.26 4.30 16.32
CA SER A 824 45.38 5.33 15.77
C SER A 824 44.84 6.25 16.87
N ALA A 825 44.84 7.57 16.62
CA ALA A 825 44.30 8.56 17.55
C ALA A 825 42.76 8.48 17.64
N TRP A 826 42.11 7.95 16.60
CA TRP A 826 40.67 7.76 16.50
C TRP A 826 40.24 6.29 16.60
N GLY A 827 41.19 5.36 16.74
CA GLY A 827 40.95 3.91 16.74
C GLY A 827 39.92 3.45 17.78
N TRP A 828 39.79 4.18 18.88
CA TRP A 828 38.81 3.94 19.95
C TRP A 828 37.34 3.95 19.46
N LEU A 829 37.03 4.61 18.34
CA LEU A 829 35.70 4.55 17.69
C LEU A 829 35.36 3.16 17.13
N THR A 830 36.40 2.36 16.86
CA THR A 830 36.29 1.02 16.26
C THR A 830 36.74 -0.09 17.20
N GLU A 831 37.04 0.25 18.46
CA GLU A 831 37.54 -0.67 19.48
C GLU A 831 36.61 -0.72 20.70
N LYS A 832 36.68 -1.83 21.46
CA LYS A 832 35.83 -2.09 22.64
C LYS A 832 34.33 -1.98 22.32
N THR A 833 33.49 -1.71 23.33
CA THR A 833 32.02 -1.64 23.25
C THR A 833 31.48 -0.26 22.85
N VAL A 834 32.33 0.77 22.82
CA VAL A 834 31.98 2.12 22.35
C VAL A 834 31.63 2.12 20.86
N ASN A 835 32.19 1.18 20.10
CA ASN A 835 31.91 1.03 18.68
C ASN A 835 30.41 0.78 18.37
N THR A 836 29.65 0.19 19.30
CA THR A 836 28.19 0.01 19.18
C THR A 836 27.47 1.36 19.10
N LEU A 837 27.87 2.34 19.92
CA LEU A 837 27.29 3.68 19.91
C LEU A 837 27.68 4.44 18.63
N TYR A 838 28.93 4.32 18.19
CA TYR A 838 29.39 4.92 16.94
C TYR A 838 28.67 4.33 15.71
N TYR A 839 28.48 3.01 15.69
CA TYR A 839 27.78 2.29 14.63
C TYR A 839 26.35 2.84 14.41
N GLY A 840 25.57 3.02 15.48
CA GLY A 840 24.19 3.54 15.37
C GLY A 840 24.09 4.91 14.71
N LEU A 841 25.02 5.81 15.02
CA LEU A 841 25.08 7.12 14.37
C LEU A 841 25.50 6.99 12.91
N LEU A 842 26.55 6.22 12.64
CA LEU A 842 27.14 6.05 11.31
C LEU A 842 26.18 5.41 10.30
N GLU A 843 25.41 4.41 10.74
CA GLU A 843 24.40 3.72 9.93
C GLU A 843 23.35 4.70 9.37
N ALA A 844 22.95 5.71 10.14
CA ALA A 844 21.87 6.63 9.78
C ALA A 844 22.34 7.91 9.06
N MET A 845 23.64 8.17 8.99
CA MET A 845 24.15 9.37 8.32
C MET A 845 24.05 9.30 6.80
N ARG A 846 23.74 10.44 6.17
CA ARG A 846 23.75 10.58 4.71
C ARG A 846 25.18 10.54 4.16
N PRO A 847 25.39 10.09 2.91
CA PRO A 847 26.70 10.10 2.25
C PRO A 847 27.44 11.45 2.29
N SER A 848 26.72 12.57 2.22
CA SER A 848 27.30 13.93 2.30
C SER A 848 27.88 14.26 3.67
N VAL A 849 27.28 13.78 4.76
CA VAL A 849 27.80 13.91 6.12
C VAL A 849 29.03 13.00 6.30
N ILE A 850 28.96 11.75 5.81
CA ILE A 850 30.10 10.82 5.84
C ILE A 850 31.30 11.36 5.06
N ALA A 851 31.08 12.05 3.94
CA ALA A 851 32.16 12.67 3.17
C ALA A 851 33.01 13.64 4.01
N LYS A 852 32.43 14.32 5.01
CA LYS A 852 33.18 15.19 5.93
C LYS A 852 34.21 14.43 6.76
N LEU A 853 33.95 13.18 7.14
CA LEU A 853 34.92 12.37 7.87
C LEU A 853 36.15 12.04 7.00
N PHE A 854 35.97 11.94 5.69
CA PHE A 854 37.07 11.82 4.73
C PHE A 854 37.78 13.17 4.50
N ASP A 855 37.04 14.28 4.56
CA ASP A 855 37.61 15.64 4.58
C ASP A 855 38.52 15.87 5.79
N TYR A 856 38.19 15.30 6.95
CA TYR A 856 39.02 15.37 8.16
C TYR A 856 40.19 14.37 8.18
N GLY A 857 40.23 13.38 7.28
CA GLY A 857 41.26 12.33 7.26
C GLY A 857 41.01 11.16 8.22
N ILE A 858 39.96 11.24 9.05
CA ILE A 858 39.65 10.27 10.10
C ILE A 858 39.15 8.95 9.52
N ALA A 859 38.26 9.00 8.52
CA ALA A 859 37.72 7.78 7.91
C ALA A 859 38.82 6.94 7.24
N GLN A 860 39.80 7.58 6.61
CA GLN A 860 40.97 6.91 6.03
C GLN A 860 41.84 6.26 7.12
N GLU A 861 42.06 6.97 8.23
CA GLU A 861 42.78 6.45 9.39
C GLU A 861 42.09 5.20 9.94
N LEU A 862 40.77 5.22 10.14
CA LEU A 862 39.99 4.08 10.64
C LEU A 862 40.01 2.88 9.69
N LEU A 863 39.82 3.11 8.37
CA LEU A 863 39.88 2.04 7.36
C LEU A 863 41.24 1.33 7.37
N ILE A 864 42.31 2.07 7.65
CA ILE A 864 43.67 1.53 7.75
C ILE A 864 43.87 0.88 9.13
N SER A 865 43.69 1.59 10.25
CA SER A 865 44.02 1.09 11.58
C SER A 865 43.22 -0.14 11.99
N SER A 866 41.93 -0.22 11.64
CA SER A 866 41.08 -1.38 11.99
C SER A 866 41.41 -2.64 11.18
N THR A 867 42.25 -2.54 10.13
CA THR A 867 42.84 -3.72 9.46
C THR A 867 44.12 -4.22 10.13
N LEU A 868 44.75 -3.41 10.99
CA LEU A 868 45.89 -3.80 11.84
C LEU A 868 45.45 -4.39 13.18
N SER A 869 44.40 -3.80 13.78
CA SER A 869 44.00 -4.00 15.18
C SER A 869 43.25 -5.32 15.41
N ALA A 870 43.84 -6.45 15.01
CA ALA A 870 43.48 -7.77 15.50
C ALA A 870 44.26 -8.07 16.79
N SER A 871 44.19 -7.20 17.80
CA SER A 871 44.62 -7.60 19.13
C SER A 871 43.67 -8.69 19.61
N ILE A 872 44.22 -9.73 20.23
CA ILE A 872 43.46 -10.78 20.93
C ILE A 872 42.49 -10.17 21.97
N THR A 873 42.68 -8.90 22.33
CA THR A 873 41.90 -8.15 23.33
C THR A 873 40.55 -7.62 22.86
N GLN A 874 40.19 -7.66 21.56
CA GLN A 874 38.83 -7.30 21.13
C GLN A 874 37.84 -8.43 21.44
N ASN A 875 36.76 -8.11 22.17
CA ASN A 875 35.68 -9.04 22.51
C ASN A 875 35.05 -9.62 21.21
N PRO A 876 34.80 -10.94 21.10
CA PRO A 876 34.14 -11.54 19.93
C PRO A 876 32.80 -10.88 19.56
N VAL A 877 32.11 -10.24 20.53
CA VAL A 877 30.84 -9.54 20.34
C VAL A 877 31.01 -8.21 19.59
N THR A 878 32.12 -7.50 19.76
CA THR A 878 32.29 -6.14 19.20
C THR A 878 32.93 -6.13 17.81
N ARG A 879 33.64 -7.20 17.44
CA ARG A 879 34.29 -7.31 16.11
C ARG A 879 33.32 -7.23 14.92
N PRO A 880 32.14 -7.89 14.95
CA PRO A 880 31.14 -7.73 13.88
C PRO A 880 30.71 -6.27 13.70
N VAL A 881 30.53 -5.53 14.80
CA VAL A 881 30.15 -4.11 14.77
C VAL A 881 31.23 -3.28 14.06
N THR A 882 32.51 -3.50 14.38
CA THR A 882 33.63 -2.84 13.69
C THR A 882 33.63 -3.14 12.20
N ARG A 883 33.35 -4.38 11.79
CA ARG A 883 33.25 -4.73 10.35
C ARG A 883 32.08 -4.01 9.68
N SER A 884 30.95 -3.89 10.35
CA SER A 884 29.81 -3.12 9.83
C SER A 884 30.17 -1.64 9.66
N ILE A 885 30.89 -1.04 10.62
CA ILE A 885 31.42 0.33 10.52
C ILE A 885 32.30 0.49 9.27
N LEU A 886 33.28 -0.40 9.09
CA LEU A 886 34.18 -0.38 7.93
C LEU A 886 33.41 -0.53 6.62
N THR A 887 32.41 -1.42 6.59
CA THR A 887 31.55 -1.65 5.43
C THR A 887 30.74 -0.41 5.08
N ILE A 888 30.19 0.29 6.08
CA ILE A 888 29.41 1.52 5.90
C ILE A 888 30.30 2.65 5.38
N LEU A 889 31.47 2.90 5.98
CA LEU A 889 32.44 3.89 5.48
C LEU A 889 32.83 3.60 4.04
N ALA A 890 33.14 2.33 3.78
CA ALA A 890 33.48 1.84 2.45
C ALA A 890 32.30 1.81 1.49
N ASN A 891 31.02 1.96 1.92
CA ASN A 891 29.81 2.02 1.09
C ASN A 891 29.21 3.43 0.91
N LYS A 892 29.38 4.35 1.86
CA LYS A 892 28.85 5.72 1.76
C LYS A 892 29.81 6.72 1.13
N TYR A 893 31.08 6.36 0.92
CA TYR A 893 32.09 7.20 0.25
C TYR A 893 32.90 6.42 -0.79
N LYS A 894 33.31 7.07 -1.88
CA LYS A 894 34.09 6.46 -2.97
C LYS A 894 35.55 6.18 -2.57
N VAL A 895 35.75 5.18 -1.71
CA VAL A 895 37.09 4.77 -1.24
C VAL A 895 37.98 4.31 -2.40
N GLU A 896 37.40 3.79 -3.48
CA GLU A 896 38.10 3.38 -4.69
C GLU A 896 38.78 4.53 -5.47
N ASP A 897 38.48 5.79 -5.15
CA ASP A 897 39.19 6.95 -5.72
C ASP A 897 40.44 7.32 -4.91
N LEU A 898 40.58 6.78 -3.68
CA LEU A 898 41.69 7.04 -2.77
C LEU A 898 42.85 6.07 -3.03
N THR A 899 43.64 6.36 -4.07
CA THR A 899 44.79 5.52 -4.52
C THR A 899 45.71 5.04 -3.39
N TYR A 900 46.03 5.91 -2.43
CA TYR A 900 46.86 5.58 -1.28
C TYR A 900 46.24 4.52 -0.36
N VAL A 901 44.96 4.69 -0.01
CA VAL A 901 44.24 3.76 0.87
C VAL A 901 44.13 2.40 0.18
N MET A 902 43.79 2.40 -1.12
CA MET A 902 43.69 1.17 -1.91
C MET A 902 45.03 0.41 -1.96
N ALA A 903 46.14 1.08 -2.25
CA ALA A 903 47.46 0.45 -2.27
C ALA A 903 47.86 -0.15 -0.90
N ARG A 904 47.55 0.55 0.20
CA ARG A 904 47.85 0.06 1.56
C ARG A 904 46.97 -1.12 1.96
N LEU A 905 45.69 -1.14 1.55
CA LEU A 905 44.80 -2.28 1.75
C LEU A 905 45.24 -3.50 0.93
N GLU A 906 45.67 -3.30 -0.32
CA GLU A 906 46.18 -4.39 -1.19
C GLU A 906 47.43 -5.04 -0.61
N GLY A 907 48.46 -4.25 -0.27
CA GLY A 907 49.69 -4.78 0.33
C GLY A 907 49.45 -5.49 1.68
N ARG A 908 48.45 -5.05 2.44
CA ARG A 908 48.07 -5.72 3.70
C ARG A 908 47.32 -7.01 3.49
N LEU A 909 46.41 -7.07 2.53
CA LEU A 909 45.73 -8.31 2.18
C LEU A 909 46.76 -9.37 1.75
N GLU A 910 47.71 -8.98 0.89
CA GLU A 910 48.80 -9.86 0.44
C GLU A 910 49.66 -10.34 1.61
N SER A 911 50.10 -9.43 2.49
CA SER A 911 50.91 -9.77 3.67
C SER A 911 50.15 -10.68 4.66
N ALA A 912 48.88 -10.39 4.94
CA ALA A 912 48.07 -11.19 5.86
C ALA A 912 47.77 -12.59 5.31
N LEU A 913 47.50 -12.72 4.01
CA LEU A 913 47.33 -14.03 3.35
C LEU A 913 48.61 -14.85 3.39
N HIS A 914 49.76 -14.23 3.12
CA HIS A 914 51.07 -14.89 3.19
C HIS A 914 51.42 -15.34 4.62
N ASN A 915 51.20 -14.47 5.62
CA ASN A 915 51.48 -14.79 7.02
C ASN A 915 50.52 -15.85 7.57
N ALA A 916 49.24 -15.82 7.19
CA ALA A 916 48.28 -16.86 7.54
C ALA A 916 48.63 -18.24 6.94
N GLN A 917 49.38 -18.29 5.84
CA GLN A 917 49.86 -19.52 5.23
C GLN A 917 51.06 -20.12 5.98
N ASN A 918 51.95 -19.26 6.48
CA ASN A 918 53.24 -19.68 7.02
C ASN A 918 53.28 -19.75 8.56
N SER A 919 52.22 -19.30 9.25
CA SER A 919 52.15 -19.34 10.71
C SER A 919 52.05 -20.77 11.24
N SER A 920 52.97 -21.15 12.13
CA SER A 920 52.89 -22.39 12.92
C SER A 920 52.07 -22.23 14.20
N ASP A 921 51.82 -21.00 14.65
CA ASP A 921 51.02 -20.67 15.84
C ASP A 921 49.54 -20.46 15.44
N THR A 922 48.64 -21.15 16.14
CA THR A 922 47.18 -21.10 15.94
C THR A 922 46.59 -19.74 16.29
N ASP A 923 47.16 -19.04 17.28
CA ASP A 923 46.67 -17.73 17.72
C ASP A 923 47.05 -16.66 16.69
N ASP A 924 48.28 -16.69 16.17
CA ASP A 924 48.72 -15.80 15.10
C ASP A 924 47.98 -16.05 13.79
N ALA A 925 47.75 -17.33 13.41
CA ALA A 925 46.93 -17.67 12.26
C ALA A 925 45.51 -17.10 12.39
N SER A 926 44.92 -17.19 13.58
CA SER A 926 43.61 -16.61 13.87
C SER A 926 43.61 -15.07 13.74
N ARG A 927 44.65 -14.38 14.21
CA ARG A 927 44.80 -12.92 14.05
C ARG A 927 44.83 -12.52 12.57
N TYR A 928 45.64 -13.18 11.76
CA TYR A 928 45.73 -12.86 10.32
C TYR A 928 44.39 -13.13 9.60
N LEU A 929 43.66 -14.17 9.99
CA LEU A 929 42.31 -14.42 9.47
C LEU A 929 41.32 -13.29 9.80
N GLU A 930 41.40 -12.73 11.01
CA GLU A 930 40.59 -11.57 11.39
C GLU A 930 40.95 -10.31 10.58
N GLN A 931 42.22 -10.08 10.27
CA GLN A 931 42.67 -8.99 9.39
C GLN A 931 42.07 -9.12 7.99
N VAL A 932 42.14 -10.32 7.41
CA VAL A 932 41.55 -10.61 6.09
C VAL A 932 40.03 -10.39 6.11
N SER A 933 39.33 -10.80 7.17
CA SER A 933 37.89 -10.52 7.32
C SER A 933 37.57 -9.02 7.37
N SER A 934 38.38 -8.21 8.04
CA SER A 934 38.15 -6.75 8.06
C SER A 934 38.28 -6.15 6.66
N ILE A 935 39.19 -6.68 5.82
CA ILE A 935 39.32 -6.29 4.41
C ILE A 935 38.12 -6.79 3.59
N TYR A 936 37.61 -8.01 3.85
CA TYR A 936 36.38 -8.52 3.21
C TYR A 936 35.19 -7.59 3.48
N ALA A 937 35.10 -7.05 4.70
CA ALA A 937 34.04 -6.11 5.09
C ALA A 937 34.13 -4.79 4.29
N ILE A 938 35.34 -4.24 4.17
CA ILE A 938 35.60 -3.05 3.32
C ILE A 938 35.20 -3.34 1.87
N VAL A 939 35.61 -4.49 1.33
CA VAL A 939 35.29 -4.89 -0.04
C VAL A 939 33.78 -5.04 -0.24
N SER A 940 33.06 -5.60 0.75
CA SER A 940 31.59 -5.70 0.76
C SER A 940 30.94 -4.33 0.52
N GLY A 941 31.47 -3.26 1.12
CA GLY A 941 31.00 -1.90 0.91
C GLY A 941 31.29 -1.37 -0.51
N ILE A 942 32.49 -1.62 -1.02
CA ILE A 942 32.98 -1.15 -2.34
C ILE A 942 32.23 -1.83 -3.49
N VAL A 943 32.03 -3.15 -3.44
CA VAL A 943 31.46 -3.92 -4.56
C VAL A 943 30.02 -3.58 -4.89
N ARG A 944 29.27 -2.99 -3.95
CA ARG A 944 27.88 -2.52 -4.15
C ARG A 944 27.78 -1.18 -4.89
N ARG A 945 28.90 -0.45 -5.04
CA ARG A 945 28.99 0.87 -5.68
C ARG A 945 29.67 0.92 -7.05
N PRO A 946 29.99 -0.20 -7.71
CA PRO A 946 31.18 -0.34 -8.54
C PRO A 946 31.39 0.82 -9.53
N GLY A 947 32.33 1.72 -9.22
CA GLY A 947 32.62 2.94 -10.00
C GLY A 947 34.02 3.04 -10.62
N GLY A 948 34.99 2.19 -10.22
CA GLY A 948 36.41 2.34 -10.61
C GLY A 948 37.12 1.03 -11.01
N LYS A 949 38.30 1.18 -11.66
CA LYS A 949 39.23 0.07 -11.97
C LYS A 949 40.14 -0.29 -10.78
N GLN A 950 40.22 0.59 -9.77
CA GLN A 950 41.20 0.49 -8.67
C GLN A 950 40.86 -0.61 -7.65
N ALA A 951 39.60 -1.08 -7.57
CA ALA A 951 39.23 -2.19 -6.69
C ALA A 951 39.56 -3.58 -7.28
N ARG A 952 40.07 -3.65 -8.51
CA ARG A 952 40.35 -4.93 -9.19
C ARG A 952 41.50 -5.71 -8.53
N GLY A 953 42.54 -5.03 -8.08
CA GLY A 953 43.68 -5.68 -7.41
C GLY A 953 43.24 -6.38 -6.12
N LEU A 954 42.50 -5.67 -5.26
CA LEU A 954 41.85 -6.28 -4.09
C LEU A 954 40.98 -7.48 -4.44
N ILE A 955 40.04 -7.37 -5.41
CA ILE A 955 39.15 -8.48 -5.78
C ILE A 955 39.94 -9.69 -6.32
N GLN A 956 41.02 -9.45 -7.06
CA GLN A 956 41.89 -10.51 -7.56
C GLN A 956 42.63 -11.22 -6.41
N GLN A 957 43.13 -10.50 -5.41
CA GLN A 957 43.76 -11.09 -4.23
C GLN A 957 42.78 -11.92 -3.39
N LEU A 958 41.52 -11.46 -3.26
CA LEU A 958 40.46 -12.24 -2.61
C LEU A 958 40.19 -13.56 -3.33
N ARG A 959 40.22 -13.56 -4.67
CA ARG A 959 40.02 -14.76 -5.50
C ARG A 959 41.07 -15.85 -5.20
N GLU A 960 42.29 -15.47 -4.85
CA GLU A 960 43.36 -16.42 -4.52
C GLU A 960 43.27 -16.92 -3.06
N ALA A 961 42.49 -16.28 -2.18
CA ALA A 961 42.43 -16.64 -0.76
C ALA A 961 42.03 -18.11 -0.47
N PRO A 962 41.07 -18.73 -1.20
CA PRO A 962 40.72 -20.15 -1.00
C PRO A 962 41.82 -21.14 -1.39
N ARG A 963 42.85 -20.69 -2.14
CA ARG A 963 43.96 -21.53 -2.60
C ARG A 963 44.86 -22.04 -1.48
N ASN A 964 44.83 -21.39 -0.32
CA ASN A 964 45.62 -21.77 0.85
C ASN A 964 45.15 -23.13 1.42
N ALA A 965 46.07 -24.10 1.52
CA ALA A 965 45.75 -25.44 2.02
C ALA A 965 45.38 -25.49 3.51
N ALA A 966 45.97 -24.63 4.35
CA ALA A 966 45.75 -24.64 5.79
C ALA A 966 44.47 -23.87 6.17
N THR A 967 44.31 -22.66 5.63
CA THR A 967 43.26 -21.72 6.08
C THR A 967 42.23 -21.35 5.00
N GLY A 968 42.38 -21.84 3.76
CA GLY A 968 41.54 -21.47 2.63
C GLY A 968 40.05 -21.80 2.82
N HIS A 969 39.72 -22.88 3.53
CA HIS A 969 38.34 -23.22 3.88
C HIS A 969 37.68 -22.20 4.83
N LEU A 970 38.42 -21.67 5.81
CA LEU A 970 37.93 -20.63 6.73
C LEU A 970 37.73 -19.30 5.99
N LEU A 971 38.67 -18.95 5.10
CA LEU A 971 38.57 -17.77 4.26
C LEU A 971 37.42 -17.87 3.25
N ALA A 972 37.21 -19.05 2.66
CA ALA A 972 36.09 -19.31 1.76
C ALA A 972 34.73 -19.16 2.45
N ARG A 973 34.57 -19.67 3.68
CA ARG A 973 33.35 -19.45 4.49
C ARG A 973 33.08 -17.96 4.71
N ARG A 974 34.12 -17.16 4.98
CA ARG A 974 34.02 -15.72 5.24
C ARG A 974 33.66 -14.89 4.01
N MET A 975 33.86 -15.41 2.79
CA MET A 975 33.49 -14.72 1.54
C MET A 975 31.99 -14.44 1.44
N GLU A 976 31.16 -15.21 2.14
CA GLU A 976 29.71 -14.96 2.26
C GLU A 976 29.41 -13.50 2.61
N MET A 977 30.18 -12.91 3.54
CA MET A 977 29.99 -11.53 4.02
C MET A 977 30.08 -10.48 2.90
N VAL A 978 30.77 -10.78 1.80
CA VAL A 978 30.87 -9.86 0.66
C VAL A 978 29.52 -9.72 -0.05
N VAL A 979 28.71 -10.78 -0.10
CA VAL A 979 27.47 -10.84 -0.90
C VAL A 979 26.21 -10.81 -0.04
N ALA A 980 26.28 -11.34 1.18
CA ALA A 980 25.13 -11.48 2.07
C ALA A 980 24.32 -10.18 2.23
N PRO A 981 22.98 -10.28 2.28
CA PRO A 981 22.14 -9.12 2.56
C PRO A 981 22.43 -8.60 3.97
N GLN A 982 22.68 -7.30 4.08
CA GLN A 982 22.96 -6.61 5.33
C GLN A 982 22.04 -5.40 5.45
N GLN A 983 21.34 -5.24 6.57
CA GLN A 983 20.30 -4.22 6.76
C GLN A 983 20.85 -2.80 6.56
N PHE A 984 22.05 -2.51 7.06
CA PHE A 984 22.73 -1.22 6.92
C PHE A 984 23.23 -0.93 5.49
N LEU A 985 23.16 -1.89 4.57
CA LEU A 985 23.44 -1.72 3.14
C LEU A 985 22.16 -1.58 2.30
N SER A 986 21.02 -1.32 2.95
CA SER A 986 19.77 -1.00 2.29
C SER A 986 19.70 0.48 1.89
N LYS A 987 18.81 0.79 0.94
CA LYS A 987 18.50 2.19 0.59
C LYS A 987 17.91 2.96 1.79
N ASP A 988 17.24 2.27 2.70
CA ASP A 988 16.63 2.84 3.90
C ASP A 988 17.70 3.38 4.87
N SER A 989 18.86 2.71 4.98
CA SER A 989 20.03 3.20 5.73
C SER A 989 20.96 4.11 4.88
N PHE A 990 20.45 4.65 3.78
CA PHE A 990 21.16 5.55 2.85
C PHE A 990 22.42 4.95 2.24
N ALA A 991 22.47 3.62 2.13
CA ALA A 991 23.54 2.93 1.44
C ALA A 991 23.50 3.23 -0.06
N VAL A 992 24.68 3.31 -0.68
CA VAL A 992 24.81 3.49 -2.13
C VAL A 992 24.91 2.11 -2.77
N VAL A 993 23.81 1.66 -3.38
CA VAL A 993 23.71 0.34 -4.04
C VAL A 993 23.34 0.52 -5.52
N LYS A 994 24.21 0.07 -6.42
CA LYS A 994 23.99 0.10 -7.87
C LYS A 994 23.23 -1.16 -8.31
N PRO A 995 22.20 -1.08 -9.19
CA PRO A 995 21.35 -2.23 -9.52
C PRO A 995 22.07 -3.51 -9.99
N LEU A 996 23.15 -3.38 -10.77
CA LEU A 996 23.86 -4.52 -11.39
C LEU A 996 25.09 -4.98 -10.61
N TRP A 997 25.22 -4.58 -9.33
CA TRP A 997 26.41 -4.88 -8.55
C TRP A 997 26.65 -6.38 -8.34
N THR A 998 25.58 -7.15 -8.13
CA THR A 998 25.61 -8.61 -7.97
C THR A 998 26.08 -9.30 -9.25
N GLN A 999 25.56 -8.89 -10.40
CA GLN A 999 25.97 -9.42 -11.71
C GLN A 999 27.45 -9.14 -11.96
N LYS A 1000 27.90 -7.91 -11.71
CA LYS A 1000 29.31 -7.56 -11.88
C LYS A 1000 30.22 -8.35 -10.96
N LEU A 1001 29.86 -8.50 -9.69
CA LEU A 1001 30.61 -9.30 -8.73
C LEU A 1001 30.64 -10.79 -9.11
N TYR A 1002 29.54 -11.32 -9.67
CA TYR A 1002 29.50 -12.68 -10.18
C TYR A 1002 30.57 -12.90 -11.24
N PHE A 1003 30.62 -12.04 -12.27
CA PHE A 1003 31.62 -12.16 -13.33
C PHE A 1003 33.06 -11.82 -12.88
N ASP A 1004 33.24 -10.84 -12.00
CA ASP A 1004 34.57 -10.40 -11.55
C ASP A 1004 35.18 -11.33 -10.48
N LEU A 1005 34.39 -12.11 -9.73
CA LEU A 1005 34.86 -12.96 -8.63
C LEU A 1005 34.34 -14.40 -8.68
N VAL A 1006 33.02 -14.60 -8.72
CA VAL A 1006 32.40 -15.93 -8.54
C VAL A 1006 32.63 -16.86 -9.73
N LYS A 1007 32.42 -16.38 -10.96
CA LYS A 1007 32.57 -17.17 -12.19
C LYS A 1007 34.01 -17.67 -12.38
N PRO A 1008 35.07 -16.84 -12.23
CA PRO A 1008 36.45 -17.32 -12.23
C PRO A 1008 36.74 -18.38 -11.16
N MET A 1009 36.13 -18.27 -9.97
CA MET A 1009 36.26 -19.29 -8.93
C MET A 1009 35.54 -20.59 -9.30
N LEU A 1010 34.39 -20.52 -9.98
CA LEU A 1010 33.66 -21.67 -10.48
C LEU A 1010 34.44 -22.41 -11.58
N GLU A 1011 35.13 -21.68 -12.47
CA GLU A 1011 36.00 -22.26 -13.50
C GLU A 1011 37.14 -23.09 -12.90
N ILE A 1012 37.71 -22.67 -11.76
CA ILE A 1012 38.71 -23.44 -11.01
C ILE A 1012 38.10 -24.77 -10.52
N VAL A 1013 36.86 -24.74 -10.01
CA VAL A 1013 36.15 -25.93 -9.50
C VAL A 1013 35.83 -26.94 -10.61
N THR A 1014 35.54 -26.48 -11.83
CA THR A 1014 35.13 -27.32 -12.97
C THR A 1014 36.28 -27.76 -13.86
N SER A 1015 37.47 -27.16 -13.71
CA SER A 1015 38.67 -27.54 -14.46
C SER A 1015 39.04 -29.02 -14.31
N GLN A 1016 39.26 -29.70 -15.45
CA GLN A 1016 39.69 -31.11 -15.50
C GLN A 1016 41.20 -31.30 -15.36
N ASP A 1017 41.99 -30.23 -15.29
CA ASP A 1017 43.44 -30.31 -15.11
C ASP A 1017 43.76 -30.98 -13.77
N SER A 1018 44.28 -32.20 -13.88
CA SER A 1018 44.52 -33.12 -12.75
C SER A 1018 45.89 -32.95 -12.10
N GLU A 1019 46.76 -32.08 -12.62
CA GLU A 1019 48.17 -31.99 -12.17
C GLU A 1019 48.54 -30.68 -11.44
N ALA A 1020 47.66 -29.66 -11.40
CA ALA A 1020 48.03 -28.35 -10.82
C ALA A 1020 47.40 -28.00 -9.45
N GLU A 1021 46.25 -28.58 -9.06
CA GLU A 1021 45.54 -28.16 -7.83
C GLU A 1021 44.95 -29.34 -7.01
N SER A 1022 45.29 -29.39 -5.71
CA SER A 1022 44.84 -30.42 -4.76
C SER A 1022 43.31 -30.45 -4.61
N GLN A 1023 42.73 -31.64 -4.40
CA GLN A 1023 41.29 -31.83 -4.11
C GLN A 1023 40.80 -30.99 -2.91
N LEU A 1024 41.70 -30.69 -1.97
CA LEU A 1024 41.45 -29.79 -0.86
C LEU A 1024 41.16 -28.36 -1.33
N VAL A 1025 41.97 -27.84 -2.25
CA VAL A 1025 41.82 -26.49 -2.81
C VAL A 1025 40.51 -26.37 -3.59
N LYS A 1026 40.20 -27.35 -4.45
CA LYS A 1026 38.91 -27.39 -5.16
C LYS A 1026 37.71 -27.41 -4.20
N THR A 1027 37.85 -28.03 -3.03
CA THR A 1027 36.81 -28.03 -1.99
C THR A 1027 36.69 -26.68 -1.30
N ASN A 1028 37.79 -25.98 -1.03
CA ASN A 1028 37.76 -24.60 -0.52
C ASN A 1028 37.02 -23.65 -1.49
N TYR A 1029 37.32 -23.73 -2.79
CA TYR A 1029 36.65 -22.92 -3.81
C TYR A 1029 35.15 -23.24 -3.91
N ARG A 1030 34.74 -24.52 -3.80
CA ARG A 1030 33.32 -24.90 -3.72
C ARG A 1030 32.59 -24.24 -2.56
N ILE A 1031 33.20 -24.23 -1.37
CA ILE A 1031 32.62 -23.56 -0.18
C ILE A 1031 32.44 -22.06 -0.47
N GLY A 1032 33.44 -21.40 -1.04
CA GLY A 1032 33.38 -19.96 -1.32
C GLY A 1032 32.31 -19.61 -2.36
N VAL A 1033 32.28 -20.35 -3.48
CA VAL A 1033 31.28 -20.15 -4.55
C VAL A 1033 29.87 -20.34 -4.03
N LEU A 1034 29.58 -21.46 -3.35
CA LEU A 1034 28.22 -21.77 -2.90
C LEU A 1034 27.75 -20.84 -1.78
N SER A 1035 28.64 -20.46 -0.87
CA SER A 1035 28.32 -19.47 0.17
C SER A 1035 28.00 -18.08 -0.37
N MET A 1036 28.51 -17.71 -1.55
CA MET A 1036 28.16 -16.47 -2.24
C MET A 1036 26.92 -16.60 -3.14
N VAL A 1037 26.83 -17.66 -3.95
CA VAL A 1037 25.75 -17.88 -4.93
C VAL A 1037 24.39 -17.98 -4.26
N LYS A 1038 24.30 -18.55 -3.05
CA LYS A 1038 23.02 -18.65 -2.31
C LYS A 1038 22.33 -17.31 -2.08
N HIS A 1039 23.09 -16.21 -2.10
CA HIS A 1039 22.60 -14.83 -1.91
C HIS A 1039 22.39 -14.08 -3.24
N MET A 1040 22.62 -14.72 -4.38
CA MET A 1040 22.48 -14.12 -5.70
C MET A 1040 21.21 -14.64 -6.42
N PRO A 1041 20.42 -13.76 -7.07
CA PRO A 1041 19.27 -14.18 -7.87
C PRO A 1041 19.63 -15.24 -8.93
N PHE A 1042 18.74 -16.22 -9.12
CA PHE A 1042 18.93 -17.33 -10.07
C PHE A 1042 19.24 -16.86 -11.49
N SER A 1043 18.58 -15.78 -11.95
CA SER A 1043 18.76 -15.19 -13.28
C SER A 1043 20.19 -14.72 -13.59
N ILE A 1044 21.06 -14.56 -12.58
CA ILE A 1044 22.46 -14.16 -12.78
C ILE A 1044 23.33 -15.37 -13.17
N TRP A 1045 23.01 -16.55 -12.67
CA TRP A 1045 23.85 -17.75 -12.79
C TRP A 1045 23.12 -18.93 -13.45
N GLU A 1046 21.98 -18.66 -14.10
CA GLU A 1046 21.16 -19.65 -14.79
C GLU A 1046 21.96 -20.46 -15.84
N ASP A 1047 22.83 -19.79 -16.60
CA ASP A 1047 23.68 -20.42 -17.61
C ASP A 1047 24.69 -21.40 -16.99
N ASP A 1048 25.18 -21.08 -15.79
CA ASP A 1048 26.19 -21.86 -15.07
C ASP A 1048 25.55 -22.81 -14.01
N SER A 1049 24.22 -23.01 -14.06
CA SER A 1049 23.45 -23.76 -13.05
C SER A 1049 23.79 -25.24 -12.99
N VAL A 1050 24.22 -25.85 -14.11
CA VAL A 1050 24.64 -27.27 -14.14
C VAL A 1050 25.97 -27.44 -13.41
N GLU A 1051 26.92 -26.53 -13.62
CA GLU A 1051 28.21 -26.47 -12.94
C GLU A 1051 28.03 -26.27 -11.43
N ILE A 1052 27.15 -25.35 -11.04
CA ILE A 1052 26.81 -25.05 -9.64
C ILE A 1052 26.08 -26.23 -8.98
N LEU A 1053 25.19 -26.92 -9.71
CA LEU A 1053 24.53 -28.14 -9.24
C LEU A 1053 25.57 -29.23 -8.95
N ARG A 1054 26.51 -29.46 -9.87
CA ARG A 1054 27.60 -30.44 -9.68
C ARG A 1054 28.47 -30.07 -8.48
N ALA A 1055 28.84 -28.79 -8.34
CA ALA A 1055 29.61 -28.29 -7.20
C ALA A 1055 28.89 -28.56 -5.87
N SER A 1056 27.58 -28.29 -5.82
CA SER A 1056 26.71 -28.54 -4.67
C SER A 1056 26.64 -30.01 -4.30
N LEU A 1057 26.46 -30.90 -5.28
CA LEU A 1057 26.45 -32.35 -5.07
C LEU A 1057 27.79 -32.86 -4.53
N VAL A 1058 28.90 -32.49 -5.17
CA VAL A 1058 30.24 -32.95 -4.78
C VAL A 1058 30.61 -32.48 -3.37
N LEU A 1059 30.30 -31.21 -3.03
CA LEU A 1059 30.54 -30.70 -1.68
C LEU A 1059 29.71 -31.46 -0.64
N SER A 1060 28.41 -31.66 -0.93
CA SER A 1060 27.47 -32.35 -0.03
C SER A 1060 27.83 -33.83 0.14
N GLN A 1061 28.40 -34.48 -0.89
CA GLN A 1061 28.96 -35.84 -0.84
C GLN A 1061 30.31 -35.93 -0.12
N THR A 1062 31.06 -34.83 -0.01
CA THR A 1062 32.35 -34.80 0.67
C THR A 1062 32.19 -34.51 2.17
N LEU A 1063 31.43 -33.47 2.54
CA LEU A 1063 31.40 -32.95 3.92
C LEU A 1063 30.22 -33.45 4.77
N GLY A 1064 29.10 -33.84 4.14
CA GLY A 1064 27.90 -34.27 4.86
C GLY A 1064 27.09 -33.13 5.46
N ALA A 1065 26.04 -33.44 6.21
CA ALA A 1065 25.16 -32.43 6.80
C ALA A 1065 25.95 -31.49 7.71
N GLY A 1066 25.72 -30.19 7.59
CA GLY A 1066 26.49 -29.18 8.32
C GLY A 1066 26.45 -27.80 7.66
N PRO A 1067 27.20 -26.82 8.23
CA PRO A 1067 27.12 -25.42 7.82
C PRO A 1067 27.54 -25.17 6.36
N ASP A 1068 28.47 -25.96 5.83
CA ASP A 1068 28.95 -25.80 4.44
C ASP A 1068 27.99 -26.45 3.41
N THR A 1069 27.23 -27.46 3.84
CA THR A 1069 26.25 -28.18 2.99
C THR A 1069 24.89 -27.48 2.97
N LEU A 1070 24.56 -26.71 4.00
CA LEU A 1070 23.32 -25.93 4.07
C LEU A 1070 23.15 -24.98 2.84
N PRO A 1071 24.15 -24.15 2.46
CA PRO A 1071 24.14 -23.41 1.19
C PRO A 1071 23.87 -24.27 -0.04
N ALA A 1072 24.51 -25.43 -0.12
CA ALA A 1072 24.36 -26.34 -1.26
C ALA A 1072 22.93 -26.86 -1.38
N LEU A 1073 22.29 -27.25 -0.26
CA LEU A 1073 20.90 -27.69 -0.25
C LEU A 1073 19.92 -26.56 -0.64
N GLN A 1074 20.15 -25.33 -0.18
CA GLN A 1074 19.33 -24.16 -0.56
C GLN A 1074 19.42 -23.89 -2.07
N ILE A 1075 20.63 -23.95 -2.64
CA ILE A 1075 20.85 -23.77 -4.08
C ILE A 1075 20.19 -24.90 -4.88
N LEU A 1076 20.34 -26.16 -4.46
CA LEU A 1076 19.71 -27.30 -5.12
C LEU A 1076 18.18 -27.20 -5.12
N LYS A 1077 17.58 -26.75 -4.01
CA LYS A 1077 16.15 -26.46 -3.94
C LYS A 1077 15.75 -25.38 -4.94
N THR A 1078 16.55 -24.32 -5.07
CA THR A 1078 16.30 -23.22 -6.02
C THR A 1078 16.35 -23.73 -7.46
N ILE A 1079 17.35 -24.55 -7.81
CA ILE A 1079 17.46 -25.14 -9.16
C ILE A 1079 16.26 -26.06 -9.46
N LEU A 1080 15.81 -26.86 -8.49
CA LEU A 1080 14.63 -27.70 -8.67
C LEU A 1080 13.33 -26.91 -8.87
N ALA A 1081 13.22 -25.72 -8.27
CA ALA A 1081 12.06 -24.86 -8.43
C ALA A 1081 12.06 -24.10 -9.77
N GLU A 1082 13.21 -23.56 -10.19
CA GLU A 1082 13.34 -22.66 -11.35
C GLU A 1082 13.72 -23.39 -12.65
N SER A 1083 14.39 -24.55 -12.58
CA SER A 1083 14.92 -25.28 -13.75
C SER A 1083 15.08 -26.78 -13.48
N SER A 1084 13.97 -27.47 -13.19
CA SER A 1084 13.95 -28.90 -12.84
C SER A 1084 14.60 -29.81 -13.90
N GLU A 1085 14.48 -29.49 -15.19
CA GLU A 1085 15.05 -30.25 -16.32
C GLU A 1085 16.57 -30.46 -16.17
N LYS A 1086 17.30 -29.44 -15.71
CA LYS A 1086 18.76 -29.49 -15.53
C LYS A 1086 19.20 -30.45 -14.42
N ALA A 1087 18.30 -30.86 -13.53
CA ALA A 1087 18.56 -31.75 -12.41
C ALA A 1087 18.16 -33.22 -12.67
N GLN A 1088 17.52 -33.52 -13.81
CA GLN A 1088 16.97 -34.84 -14.13
C GLN A 1088 18.02 -35.97 -14.08
N ASP A 1089 19.20 -35.74 -14.66
CA ASP A 1089 20.30 -36.72 -14.68
C ASP A 1089 20.95 -36.95 -13.30
N TYR A 1090 20.61 -36.11 -12.31
CA TYR A 1090 21.23 -36.09 -10.99
C TYR A 1090 20.32 -36.57 -9.85
N ILE A 1091 19.11 -37.05 -10.16
CA ILE A 1091 18.11 -37.52 -9.17
C ILE A 1091 18.72 -38.52 -8.16
N LYS A 1092 19.49 -39.50 -8.63
CA LYS A 1092 20.17 -40.48 -7.76
C LYS A 1092 21.12 -39.79 -6.77
N SER A 1093 21.91 -38.83 -7.26
CA SER A 1093 22.87 -38.09 -6.44
C SER A 1093 22.16 -37.20 -5.42
N LEU A 1094 21.05 -36.56 -5.80
CA LEU A 1094 20.21 -35.74 -4.92
C LEU A 1094 19.60 -36.55 -3.77
N ILE A 1095 19.15 -37.77 -4.05
CA ILE A 1095 18.62 -38.68 -3.01
C ILE A 1095 19.76 -39.12 -2.07
N ASN A 1096 20.90 -39.51 -2.61
CA ASN A 1096 22.04 -39.98 -1.82
C ASN A 1096 22.63 -38.93 -0.88
N ILE A 1097 22.62 -37.64 -1.26
CA ILE A 1097 23.08 -36.57 -0.36
C ILE A 1097 22.03 -36.15 0.67
N SER A 1098 20.75 -36.31 0.35
CA SER A 1098 19.63 -35.91 1.21
C SER A 1098 19.38 -36.92 2.33
N LEU A 1099 19.48 -38.23 2.05
CA LEU A 1099 19.20 -39.30 3.03
C LEU A 1099 20.01 -39.18 4.35
N PRO A 1100 21.33 -38.91 4.34
CA PRO A 1100 22.09 -38.73 5.58
C PRO A 1100 21.75 -37.47 6.36
N CYS A 1101 21.02 -36.50 5.78
CA CYS A 1101 20.66 -35.26 6.46
C CYS A 1101 19.46 -35.41 7.41
N PHE A 1102 18.64 -36.46 7.24
CA PHE A 1102 17.48 -36.73 8.09
C PHE A 1102 17.44 -38.17 8.64
N SER A 1103 18.49 -38.98 8.40
CA SER A 1103 18.64 -40.33 8.96
C SER A 1103 19.90 -40.45 9.82
N LEU A 1104 19.71 -40.56 11.15
CA LEU A 1104 20.80 -40.68 12.12
C LEU A 1104 21.70 -41.90 11.88
N LYS A 1105 21.13 -43.01 11.40
CA LYS A 1105 21.87 -44.24 11.09
C LYS A 1105 22.81 -44.05 9.90
N LEU A 1106 22.30 -43.47 8.81
CA LEU A 1106 23.10 -43.21 7.61
C LEU A 1106 24.14 -42.10 7.83
N ALA A 1107 23.84 -41.13 8.71
CA ALA A 1107 24.80 -40.13 9.14
C ALA A 1107 25.98 -40.76 9.90
N ALA A 1108 25.72 -41.72 10.80
CA ALA A 1108 26.75 -42.40 11.60
C ALA A 1108 27.66 -43.35 10.80
N GLU A 1109 27.16 -43.90 9.68
CA GLU A 1109 27.93 -44.80 8.80
C GLU A 1109 28.92 -44.07 7.88
N ARG A 1110 28.84 -42.74 7.82
CA ARG A 1110 29.64 -41.91 6.90
C ARG A 1110 31.02 -41.58 7.46
N LYS A 1111 32.06 -41.81 6.66
CA LYS A 1111 33.45 -41.44 6.98
C LYS A 1111 33.90 -40.26 6.12
N LEU A 1112 34.58 -39.29 6.73
CA LEU A 1112 35.24 -38.21 6.00
C LEU A 1112 36.43 -38.78 5.19
N PRO A 1113 36.70 -38.28 3.98
CA PRO A 1113 37.87 -38.69 3.20
C PRO A 1113 39.21 -38.47 3.92
N ASP A 1114 40.15 -39.42 3.76
CA ASP A 1114 41.46 -39.42 4.44
C ASP A 1114 42.36 -38.22 4.07
N TRP A 1115 42.09 -37.54 2.94
CA TRP A 1115 42.84 -36.37 2.50
C TRP A 1115 42.41 -35.05 3.16
N LEU A 1116 41.31 -35.04 3.93
CA LEU A 1116 40.85 -33.85 4.65
C LEU A 1116 41.63 -33.66 5.96
N PRO A 1117 42.14 -32.46 6.25
CA PRO A 1117 42.80 -32.16 7.53
C PRO A 1117 41.90 -32.39 8.75
N SER A 1118 42.49 -32.83 9.86
CA SER A 1118 41.79 -32.93 11.15
C SER A 1118 41.32 -31.54 11.61
N GLY A 1119 40.02 -31.38 11.85
CA GLY A 1119 39.41 -30.10 12.26
C GLY A 1119 38.86 -29.24 11.10
N TYR A 1120 38.85 -29.75 9.85
CA TYR A 1120 38.28 -29.04 8.70
C TYR A 1120 36.77 -28.75 8.85
N VAL A 1121 36.02 -29.72 9.38
CA VAL A 1121 34.60 -29.59 9.75
C VAL A 1121 34.52 -29.35 11.26
N PRO A 1122 33.63 -28.47 11.76
CA PRO A 1122 33.45 -28.25 13.19
C PRO A 1122 33.15 -29.55 13.94
N ALA A 1123 33.82 -29.78 15.08
CA ALA A 1123 33.65 -31.01 15.89
C ALA A 1123 32.24 -31.16 16.50
N LYS A 1124 31.50 -30.05 16.65
CA LYS A 1124 30.11 -30.01 17.08
C LYS A 1124 29.32 -29.09 16.15
N ILE A 1125 28.36 -29.66 15.43
CA ILE A 1125 27.44 -28.89 14.59
C ILE A 1125 26.33 -28.35 15.49
N ARG A 1126 25.86 -27.13 15.21
CA ARG A 1126 24.75 -26.56 15.98
C ARG A 1126 23.43 -27.28 15.58
N PRO A 1127 22.56 -27.60 16.55
CA PRO A 1127 21.35 -28.41 16.29
C PRO A 1127 20.34 -27.73 15.35
N ASP A 1128 20.31 -26.40 15.32
CA ASP A 1128 19.51 -25.61 14.39
C ASP A 1128 19.94 -25.83 12.93
N ILE A 1129 21.24 -25.87 12.66
CA ILE A 1129 21.80 -26.11 11.32
C ILE A 1129 21.50 -27.53 10.85
N GLU A 1130 21.62 -28.51 11.74
CA GLU A 1130 21.27 -29.91 11.41
C GLU A 1130 19.79 -30.07 11.10
N ALA A 1131 18.92 -29.48 11.93
CA ALA A 1131 17.47 -29.49 11.71
C ALA A 1131 17.09 -28.83 10.37
N GLU A 1132 17.74 -27.71 10.03
CA GLU A 1132 17.46 -27.02 8.77
C GLU A 1132 17.98 -27.79 7.54
N CYS A 1133 19.15 -28.43 7.63
CA CYS A 1133 19.63 -29.36 6.60
C CYS A 1133 18.64 -30.51 6.40
N GLY A 1134 18.13 -31.09 7.49
CA GLY A 1134 17.11 -32.15 7.45
C GLY A 1134 15.82 -31.69 6.79
N ARG A 1135 15.31 -30.51 7.15
CA ARG A 1135 14.12 -29.90 6.54
C ARG A 1135 14.29 -29.71 5.03
N LEU A 1136 15.39 -29.08 4.59
CA LEU A 1136 15.64 -28.84 3.17
C LEU A 1136 15.84 -30.14 2.38
N ALA A 1137 16.53 -31.12 2.96
CA ALA A 1137 16.70 -32.43 2.35
C ALA A 1137 15.36 -33.18 2.18
N LEU A 1138 14.44 -33.07 3.15
CA LEU A 1138 13.09 -33.60 3.04
C LEU A 1138 12.26 -32.87 1.97
N GLU A 1139 12.37 -31.55 1.88
CA GLU A 1139 11.71 -30.76 0.84
C GLU A 1139 12.21 -31.14 -0.56
N ILE A 1140 13.53 -31.31 -0.73
CA ILE A 1140 14.15 -31.75 -1.99
C ILE A 1140 13.61 -33.13 -2.38
N VAL A 1141 13.71 -34.13 -1.49
CA VAL A 1141 13.26 -35.50 -1.78
C VAL A 1141 11.75 -35.57 -1.98
N GLY A 1142 10.98 -34.82 -1.18
CA GLY A 1142 9.52 -34.75 -1.28
C GLY A 1142 9.01 -34.05 -2.55
N ALA A 1143 9.81 -33.17 -3.15
CA ALA A 1143 9.47 -32.51 -4.41
C ALA A 1143 9.71 -33.41 -5.64
N LEU A 1144 10.65 -34.36 -5.60
CA LEU A 1144 11.03 -35.18 -6.77
C LEU A 1144 9.84 -35.88 -7.45
N PRO A 1145 8.89 -36.54 -6.74
CA PRO A 1145 7.76 -37.21 -7.39
C PRO A 1145 6.74 -36.26 -8.04
N ARG A 1146 6.75 -34.97 -7.65
CA ARG A 1146 5.89 -33.94 -8.24
C ARG A 1146 6.53 -33.29 -9.46
N LEU A 1147 7.86 -33.22 -9.48
CA LEU A 1147 8.64 -32.50 -10.49
C LEU A 1147 9.09 -33.37 -11.67
N PHE A 1148 9.22 -34.69 -11.49
CA PHE A 1148 9.74 -35.61 -12.50
C PHE A 1148 8.79 -36.77 -12.79
N GLU A 1149 8.84 -37.31 -14.00
CA GLU A 1149 8.03 -38.48 -14.37
C GLU A 1149 8.34 -39.70 -13.47
N PRO A 1150 7.34 -40.56 -13.19
CA PRO A 1150 7.52 -41.73 -12.33
C PRO A 1150 8.65 -42.66 -12.78
N SER A 1151 8.93 -42.75 -14.08
CA SER A 1151 10.02 -43.55 -14.66
C SER A 1151 11.40 -43.24 -14.06
N TYR A 1152 11.65 -41.97 -13.70
CA TYR A 1152 12.93 -41.50 -13.15
C TYR A 1152 13.01 -41.63 -11.62
N VAL A 1153 11.89 -41.74 -10.91
CA VAL A 1153 11.83 -41.70 -9.43
C VAL A 1153 11.51 -43.07 -8.81
N VAL A 1154 10.66 -43.87 -9.45
CA VAL A 1154 10.24 -45.21 -9.00
C VAL A 1154 11.41 -46.15 -8.65
N PRO A 1155 12.56 -46.17 -9.37
CA PRO A 1155 13.70 -47.01 -9.01
C PRO A 1155 14.29 -46.75 -7.61
N PHE A 1156 14.02 -45.60 -7.01
CA PHE A 1156 14.62 -45.16 -5.73
C PHE A 1156 13.67 -45.25 -4.53
N VAL A 1157 12.39 -45.59 -4.73
CA VAL A 1157 11.37 -45.79 -3.67
C VAL A 1157 11.81 -46.79 -2.57
N PRO A 1158 12.51 -47.91 -2.86
CA PRO A 1158 12.95 -48.83 -1.82
C PRO A 1158 14.02 -48.25 -0.87
N GLN A 1159 14.75 -47.21 -1.32
CA GLN A 1159 15.82 -46.58 -0.55
C GLN A 1159 15.28 -45.51 0.40
N THR A 1160 14.17 -44.85 0.06
CA THR A 1160 13.52 -43.83 0.89
C THR A 1160 12.52 -44.42 1.89
N GLY A 1161 11.96 -45.60 1.63
CA GLY A 1161 11.01 -46.29 2.53
C GLY A 1161 11.65 -47.02 3.72
N LYS A 1162 12.95 -47.35 3.67
CA LYS A 1162 13.67 -48.06 4.75
C LYS A 1162 14.30 -47.13 5.80
N SER A 1163 14.28 -45.82 5.57
CA SER A 1163 14.86 -44.80 6.47
C SER A 1163 13.86 -44.19 7.46
N GLY A 1164 12.56 -44.55 7.35
CA GLY A 1164 11.48 -44.06 8.21
C GLY A 1164 11.02 -45.05 9.30
N SER A 1165 11.76 -46.14 9.53
CA SER A 1165 11.52 -47.11 10.61
C SER A 1165 12.59 -47.05 11.68
#